data_AF-A0A8S3VAJ9-F1
#
_entry.id   AF-A0A8S3VAJ9-F1
#
_cell.length_a   1.000
_cell.length_b   1.000
_cell.length_c   1.000
_cell.angle_alpha   90.00
_cell.angle_beta   90.00
_cell.angle_gamma   90.00
#
_symmetry.space_group_name_H-M   'P 1'
#
loop_
_entity.id
_entity.type
_entity.pdbx_description
1 polymer ?
#
loop_
_entity_poly.entity_id
_entity_poly.type
_entity_poly.pdbx_seq_one_letter_code
_entity_poly.pdbx_strand_id
1 'polypeptide(L)'
;MAKEEQEVATKVFHQKGLTQINKGPNKEIQIFSDMEFQGLLSSGSYKCYWNRVFLTGPFGVGKTCLAKILVGDEAPEQRESTDGIWIYLGRAGMNIKERCWVFLEKGAAKRIEEMPDRSGVKSNISTPGVHTITSRLKAFFSLPSRKQKGFKGQNVAHLKSSNDESALMHGATRDDSAGRGGDSEDILTANDMSEDEIIKLIRSECNKGNYEMIIVPIDLWDFGGQKIYHLTHQLFISSRGTFVLIFNGSKGIHDDIPDYIDLPGCNNQRNTAVYLVHWVNSVLTYCKTSAENGGYPKIKFVATHKDQVKGDIEEQRRILVTSIEKLFENHGGKQHLQYEPLIFVDARNKEDEELDTLKKQLVEVALDHPSCGELMPTKFVPLELQLAKKVEEKKKVLSIGELNDLNQQNEKHALTPDQLQKFLKVNHALGKLIYFDEACLRDNVIIDPVFLVDVLRSIVTDEQFWPEHLTEVLGELKESGKLLKKDLHEIWKQDCFKEISEHKEYMVEMLVHLDIICRQKDDEYESELFLVPCMIRTKREDNPQIDFDRSIHLAYRFKEEVVPPAILYRFIATFISMWKLRVSSKSSRLMIFTDSADVTIDTEHDMRIDIQGNRIIVSLSHKESQISIVPTIASTAQECLTHAITRISNFYFSVSEDSGCTRDLPFTIQIGIVCGSDLCFFDHMLRSKEEWTCPDHNRIHKTNSVSRWFADKLPTEGDRCQKIVLV
;
A
#
# COMPACT_ATOMS: atom_id res chain seq x y z
N MET A 1 35.60 -15.20 -13.78
CA MET A 1 35.21 -13.82 -13.45
C MET A 1 33.91 -13.38 -14.09
N ALA A 2 33.82 -12.85 -15.32
CA ALA A 2 32.53 -12.39 -15.87
C ALA A 2 31.41 -13.47 -15.90
N LYS A 3 31.77 -14.72 -16.23
CA LYS A 3 30.84 -15.87 -16.12
C LYS A 3 30.47 -16.22 -14.68
N GLU A 4 31.41 -16.13 -13.73
CA GLU A 4 31.13 -16.38 -12.31
C GLU A 4 30.29 -15.26 -11.70
N GLU A 5 30.48 -14.01 -12.12
CA GLU A 5 29.66 -12.87 -11.71
C GLU A 5 28.24 -12.94 -12.29
N GLN A 6 28.11 -13.39 -13.54
CA GLN A 6 26.82 -13.69 -14.15
C GLN A 6 26.12 -14.85 -13.43
N GLU A 7 26.87 -15.91 -13.09
CA GLU A 7 26.35 -17.06 -12.34
C GLU A 7 26.01 -16.70 -10.88
N VAL A 8 26.74 -15.77 -10.26
CA VAL A 8 26.48 -15.23 -8.91
C VAL A 8 25.32 -14.26 -8.91
N ALA A 9 25.18 -13.37 -9.91
CA ALA A 9 23.99 -12.57 -10.08
C ALA A 9 22.78 -13.51 -10.25
N THR A 10 22.88 -14.49 -11.14
CA THR A 10 21.84 -15.51 -11.39
C THR A 10 21.55 -16.36 -10.14
N LYS A 11 22.55 -16.66 -9.29
CA LYS A 11 22.40 -17.36 -8.00
C LYS A 11 21.81 -16.49 -6.90
N VAL A 12 22.16 -15.21 -6.80
CA VAL A 12 21.46 -14.22 -5.96
C VAL A 12 20.01 -14.09 -6.43
N PHE A 13 19.77 -14.14 -7.75
CA PHE A 13 18.44 -14.22 -8.32
C PHE A 13 17.72 -15.53 -7.94
N HIS A 14 18.37 -16.69 -8.02
CA HIS A 14 17.77 -17.99 -7.68
C HIS A 14 17.58 -18.24 -6.17
N GLN A 15 18.54 -17.85 -5.32
CA GLN A 15 18.48 -18.01 -3.85
C GLN A 15 17.41 -17.14 -3.19
N LYS A 16 17.10 -15.98 -3.77
CA LYS A 16 15.98 -15.12 -3.34
C LYS A 16 14.60 -15.64 -3.81
N GLY A 17 14.50 -16.82 -4.43
CA GLY A 17 13.24 -17.32 -4.98
C GLY A 17 12.72 -16.53 -6.18
N LEU A 18 13.57 -15.72 -6.85
CA LEU A 18 13.14 -14.74 -7.87
C LEU A 18 12.70 -15.34 -9.22
N THR A 19 12.47 -16.65 -9.28
CA THR A 19 11.88 -17.38 -10.41
C THR A 19 10.38 -17.61 -10.25
N GLN A 20 9.78 -17.36 -9.08
CA GLN A 20 8.33 -17.28 -8.95
C GLN A 20 7.87 -15.83 -8.87
N ILE A 21 6.93 -15.53 -9.76
CA ILE A 21 6.34 -14.23 -9.95
C ILE A 21 5.67 -13.83 -8.63
N ASN A 22 6.29 -12.93 -7.89
CA ASN A 22 5.62 -12.07 -6.92
C ASN A 22 4.47 -11.38 -7.68
N LYS A 23 3.27 -11.96 -7.61
CA LYS A 23 2.09 -11.46 -8.31
C LYS A 23 1.67 -10.19 -7.60
N GLY A 24 2.01 -9.04 -8.17
CA GLY A 24 1.53 -7.75 -7.68
C GLY A 24 0.00 -7.68 -7.59
N PRO A 25 -0.56 -6.66 -6.91
CA PRO A 25 -2.01 -6.47 -6.72
C PRO A 25 -2.81 -6.40 -8.04
N ASN A 26 -2.16 -6.26 -9.19
CA ASN A 26 -2.81 -6.22 -10.50
C ASN A 26 -3.08 -7.60 -11.13
N LYS A 27 -2.58 -8.70 -10.56
CA LYS A 27 -2.96 -10.08 -10.99
C LYS A 27 -4.14 -10.67 -10.22
N GLU A 28 -4.81 -9.87 -9.38
CA GLU A 28 -6.08 -10.25 -8.75
C GLU A 28 -7.07 -10.84 -9.76
N ILE A 29 -7.17 -10.24 -10.95
CA ILE A 29 -8.13 -10.62 -12.01
C ILE A 29 -7.92 -12.07 -12.49
N GLN A 30 -6.68 -12.55 -12.58
CA GLN A 30 -6.39 -13.92 -13.07
C GLN A 30 -6.85 -15.00 -12.07
N ILE A 31 -6.86 -14.70 -10.77
CA ILE A 31 -7.24 -15.65 -9.72
C ILE A 31 -8.74 -15.97 -9.80
N PHE A 32 -9.57 -14.97 -10.13
CA PHE A 32 -11.03 -15.12 -10.23
C PHE A 32 -11.48 -15.78 -11.55
N SER A 33 -10.64 -15.76 -12.59
CA SER A 33 -10.91 -16.40 -13.88
C SER A 33 -10.48 -17.88 -13.98
N ASP A 34 -9.83 -18.42 -12.95
CA ASP A 34 -9.34 -19.80 -12.91
C ASP A 34 -10.50 -20.82 -12.97
N MET A 35 -10.45 -21.80 -13.89
CA MET A 35 -11.45 -22.88 -14.02
C MET A 35 -11.73 -23.60 -12.70
N GLU A 36 -10.70 -23.74 -11.88
CA GLU A 36 -10.73 -24.49 -10.64
C GLU A 36 -11.34 -23.62 -9.51
N PHE A 37 -11.23 -22.29 -9.60
CA PHE A 37 -12.02 -21.34 -8.81
C PHE A 37 -13.49 -21.33 -9.23
N GLN A 38 -13.78 -21.40 -10.54
CA GLN A 38 -15.15 -21.56 -11.04
C GLN A 38 -15.78 -22.87 -10.56
N GLY A 39 -15.01 -23.95 -10.46
CA GLY A 39 -15.42 -25.20 -9.84
C GLY A 39 -15.82 -25.04 -8.36
N LEU A 40 -15.08 -24.23 -7.60
CA LEU A 40 -15.45 -23.90 -6.21
C LEU A 40 -16.77 -23.13 -6.14
N LEU A 41 -16.97 -22.14 -7.02
CA LEU A 41 -18.22 -21.37 -7.10
C LEU A 41 -19.43 -22.25 -7.41
N SER A 42 -19.25 -23.27 -8.26
CA SER A 42 -20.33 -24.22 -8.62
C SER A 42 -20.84 -25.03 -7.42
N SER A 43 -20.01 -25.22 -6.39
CA SER A 43 -20.40 -25.91 -5.14
C SER A 43 -21.20 -25.02 -4.17
N GLY A 44 -21.32 -23.73 -4.47
CA GLY A 44 -22.01 -22.73 -3.67
C GLY A 44 -21.24 -21.42 -3.68
N SER A 45 -21.95 -20.30 -3.86
CA SER A 45 -21.34 -18.97 -3.88
C SER A 45 -22.19 -17.91 -3.18
N TYR A 46 -21.53 -16.83 -2.78
CA TYR A 46 -22.15 -15.63 -2.22
C TYR A 46 -21.57 -14.37 -2.87
N LYS A 47 -22.31 -13.26 -2.87
CA LYS A 47 -21.83 -11.98 -3.39
C LYS A 47 -20.93 -11.29 -2.37
N CYS A 48 -19.72 -10.96 -2.76
CA CYS A 48 -18.74 -10.23 -1.96
C CYS A 48 -18.78 -8.75 -2.32
N TYR A 49 -19.03 -7.92 -1.31
CA TYR A 49 -19.11 -6.47 -1.43
C TYR A 49 -17.93 -5.76 -0.75
N TRP A 50 -16.89 -6.52 -0.42
CA TRP A 50 -15.73 -6.03 0.31
C TRP A 50 -15.09 -4.83 -0.37
N ASN A 51 -14.99 -3.71 0.35
CA ASN A 51 -14.45 -2.47 -0.18
C ASN A 51 -13.59 -1.76 0.88
N ARG A 52 -12.59 -1.01 0.40
CA ARG A 52 -11.63 -0.25 1.20
C ARG A 52 -11.70 1.21 0.78
N VAL A 53 -11.65 2.12 1.74
CA VAL A 53 -11.53 3.56 1.48
C VAL A 53 -10.15 4.00 1.89
N PHE A 54 -9.36 4.46 0.92
CA PHE A 54 -7.98 4.92 1.10
C PHE A 54 -7.96 6.45 1.21
N LEU A 55 -7.62 6.97 2.38
CA LEU A 55 -7.46 8.40 2.63
C LEU A 55 -5.99 8.77 2.39
N THR A 56 -5.73 9.47 1.31
CA THR A 56 -4.38 9.86 0.88
C THR A 56 -4.27 11.37 0.79
N GLY A 57 -3.04 11.87 0.77
CA GLY A 57 -2.77 13.29 0.72
C GLY A 57 -1.66 13.69 1.68
N PRO A 58 -1.15 14.92 1.55
CA PRO A 58 0.05 15.31 2.25
C PRO A 58 -0.15 15.49 3.77
N PHE A 59 0.96 15.72 4.47
CA PHE A 59 0.96 15.89 5.93
C PHE A 59 0.15 17.12 6.37
N GLY A 60 -0.52 17.01 7.53
CA GLY A 60 -1.26 18.11 8.15
C GLY A 60 -2.62 18.45 7.55
N VAL A 61 -3.07 17.76 6.48
CA VAL A 61 -4.33 18.11 5.79
C VAL A 61 -5.62 17.64 6.50
N GLY A 62 -5.52 17.00 7.68
CA GLY A 62 -6.69 16.60 8.48
C GLY A 62 -7.31 15.25 8.12
N LYS A 63 -6.53 14.34 7.51
CA LYS A 63 -6.99 12.99 7.12
C LYS A 63 -7.48 12.16 8.31
N THR A 64 -6.71 12.12 9.38
CA THR A 64 -7.05 11.39 10.62
C THR A 64 -8.32 11.90 11.27
N CYS A 65 -8.52 13.23 11.32
CA CYS A 65 -9.76 13.80 11.85
C CYS A 65 -10.97 13.40 10.99
N LEU A 66 -10.82 13.46 9.65
CA LEU A 66 -11.86 13.01 8.73
C LEU A 66 -12.15 11.50 8.88
N ALA A 67 -11.12 10.67 9.02
CA ALA A 67 -11.25 9.23 9.25
C ALA A 67 -12.06 8.93 10.52
N LYS A 68 -11.73 9.60 11.64
CA LYS A 68 -12.44 9.50 12.92
C LYS A 68 -13.93 9.88 12.75
N ILE A 69 -14.24 10.98 12.06
CA ILE A 69 -15.63 11.38 11.76
C ILE A 69 -16.37 10.31 10.92
N LEU A 70 -15.72 9.78 9.89
CA LEU A 70 -16.32 8.78 8.98
C LEU A 70 -16.61 7.44 9.68
N VAL A 71 -15.95 7.14 10.80
CA VAL A 71 -16.24 5.98 11.65
C VAL A 71 -17.12 6.28 12.86
N GLY A 72 -17.64 7.51 12.96
CA GLY A 72 -18.57 7.91 14.00
C GLY A 72 -17.93 8.33 15.32
N ASP A 73 -16.62 8.58 15.32
CA ASP A 73 -15.91 9.16 16.47
C ASP A 73 -15.93 10.69 16.45
N GLU A 74 -15.56 11.27 17.59
CA GLU A 74 -15.35 12.71 17.70
C GLU A 74 -14.01 13.10 17.07
N ALA A 75 -14.00 14.27 16.42
CA ALA A 75 -12.74 14.82 15.93
C ALA A 75 -11.89 15.26 17.13
N PRO A 76 -10.58 14.92 17.15
CA PRO A 76 -9.71 15.31 18.25
C PRO A 76 -9.54 16.83 18.28
N GLU A 77 -9.41 17.40 19.48
CA GLU A 77 -9.20 18.86 19.66
C GLU A 77 -7.91 19.33 18.98
N GLN A 78 -6.87 18.50 19.02
CA GLN A 78 -5.61 18.70 18.32
C GLN A 78 -5.49 17.76 17.14
N ARG A 79 -4.86 18.23 16.06
CA ARG A 79 -4.60 17.38 14.89
C ARG A 79 -3.48 16.41 15.22
N GLU A 80 -3.86 15.15 15.37
CA GLU A 80 -2.91 14.05 15.53
C GLU A 80 -2.17 13.78 14.23
N SER A 81 -0.91 13.39 14.35
CA SER A 81 -0.11 12.90 13.24
C SER A 81 -0.23 11.38 13.17
N THR A 82 -0.63 10.85 12.01
CA THR A 82 -0.58 9.41 11.73
C THR A 82 0.87 8.92 11.71
N ASP A 83 1.16 7.86 12.47
CA ASP A 83 2.38 7.06 12.38
C ASP A 83 2.13 5.87 11.42
N GLY A 84 2.68 5.94 10.22
CA GLY A 84 2.53 4.91 9.20
C GLY A 84 1.14 4.88 8.60
N ILE A 85 0.32 3.91 9.02
CA ILE A 85 -1.03 3.67 8.49
C ILE A 85 -1.97 3.34 9.65
N TRP A 86 -3.09 4.03 9.73
CA TRP A 86 -4.15 3.68 10.68
C TRP A 86 -5.31 3.02 9.93
N ILE A 87 -5.72 1.84 10.40
CA ILE A 87 -6.76 1.04 9.75
C ILE A 87 -7.96 0.93 10.67
N TYR A 88 -9.10 1.48 10.25
CA TYR A 88 -10.36 1.41 10.98
C TYR A 88 -11.21 0.29 10.40
N LEU A 89 -11.06 -0.90 10.98
CA LEU A 89 -11.77 -2.10 10.54
C LEU A 89 -13.16 -2.19 11.18
N GLY A 90 -14.20 -2.42 10.36
CA GLY A 90 -15.54 -2.79 10.86
C GLY A 90 -16.25 -1.76 11.74
N ARG A 91 -15.89 -0.47 11.64
CA ARG A 91 -16.52 0.64 12.38
C ARG A 91 -17.50 1.44 11.53
N ALA A 92 -17.32 1.39 10.22
CA ALA A 92 -18.24 1.94 9.24
C ALA A 92 -18.67 0.83 8.28
N GLY A 93 -19.77 1.08 7.60
CA GLY A 93 -20.26 0.23 6.54
C GLY A 93 -21.16 0.98 5.57
N MET A 94 -21.66 0.25 4.58
CA MET A 94 -22.67 0.72 3.66
C MET A 94 -23.89 -0.19 3.71
N ASN A 95 -25.07 0.41 3.68
CA ASN A 95 -26.30 -0.31 3.40
C ASN A 95 -26.49 -0.36 1.88
N ILE A 96 -26.45 -1.57 1.30
CA ILE A 96 -26.57 -1.77 -0.16
C ILE A 96 -27.96 -1.37 -0.66
N LYS A 97 -29.01 -1.71 0.09
CA LYS A 97 -30.40 -1.46 -0.32
C LYS A 97 -30.75 0.02 -0.26
N GLU A 98 -30.42 0.65 0.87
CA GLU A 98 -30.69 2.07 1.11
C GLU A 98 -29.63 2.99 0.47
N ARG A 99 -28.55 2.42 -0.08
CA ARG A 99 -27.40 3.13 -0.66
C ARG A 99 -26.86 4.23 0.24
N CYS A 100 -26.72 3.94 1.53
CA CYS A 100 -26.31 4.91 2.53
C CYS A 100 -25.17 4.42 3.41
N TRP A 101 -24.40 5.36 3.95
CA TRP A 101 -23.35 5.07 4.91
C TRP A 101 -23.97 4.77 6.27
N VAL A 102 -23.45 3.76 6.95
CA VAL A 102 -23.89 3.38 8.29
C VAL A 102 -22.71 3.29 9.23
N PHE A 103 -22.92 3.73 10.46
CA PHE A 103 -21.98 3.46 11.54
C PHE A 103 -22.31 2.09 12.11
N LEU A 104 -21.29 1.27 12.28
CA LEU A 104 -21.40 -0.01 12.96
C LEU A 104 -21.12 0.24 14.45
N GLU A 105 -21.77 -0.51 15.35
CA GLU A 105 -21.58 -0.34 16.80
C GLU A 105 -20.09 -0.31 17.14
N LYS A 106 -19.71 0.58 18.08
CA LYS A 106 -18.34 0.81 18.52
C LYS A 106 -17.67 -0.48 19.00
N GLY A 107 -17.10 -1.25 18.08
CA GLY A 107 -15.84 -1.91 18.35
C GLY A 107 -14.81 -0.82 18.58
N ALA A 108 -13.94 -1.00 19.58
CA ALA A 108 -12.82 -0.10 19.78
C ALA A 108 -12.08 0.09 18.45
N ALA A 109 -11.66 1.33 18.13
CA ALA A 109 -10.51 1.48 17.26
C ALA A 109 -9.46 0.46 17.73
N LYS A 110 -8.79 -0.25 16.83
CA LYS A 110 -7.48 -0.76 17.21
C LYS A 110 -6.66 0.48 17.58
N ARG A 111 -6.46 0.68 18.88
CA ARG A 111 -5.53 1.67 19.41
C ARG A 111 -4.14 1.23 18.95
N ILE A 112 -3.54 2.02 18.07
CA ILE A 112 -2.31 2.69 18.46
C ILE A 112 -2.75 3.94 19.24
N GLU A 113 -3.16 3.77 20.49
CA GLU A 113 -3.00 4.82 21.51
C GLU A 113 -2.59 4.09 22.79
N GLU A 114 -1.31 3.78 22.87
CA GLU A 114 -0.58 4.01 24.11
C GLU A 114 0.54 5.00 23.74
N MET A 115 0.20 6.29 23.69
CA MET A 115 1.20 7.27 24.12
C MET A 115 1.19 7.25 25.65
N PRO A 116 2.36 7.21 26.31
CA PRO A 116 2.42 7.18 27.76
C PRO A 116 1.77 8.45 28.33
N ASP A 117 0.68 8.28 29.08
CA ASP A 117 0.15 9.33 29.93
C ASP A 117 1.20 9.63 31.01
N ARG A 118 1.83 10.79 30.90
CA ARG A 118 2.65 11.39 31.95
C ARG A 118 1.74 11.98 33.03
N SER A 119 0.92 11.17 33.69
CA SER A 119 0.41 11.46 35.03
C SER A 119 -0.30 10.22 35.59
N GLY A 120 0.16 9.74 36.74
CA GLY A 120 -0.38 8.53 37.36
C GLY A 120 -1.84 8.70 37.77
N VAL A 121 -2.76 8.19 36.97
CA VAL A 121 -4.11 7.81 37.40
C VAL A 121 -4.46 6.48 36.73
N LYS A 122 -4.56 5.43 37.55
CA LYS A 122 -5.01 4.10 37.11
C LYS A 122 -6.51 4.16 36.83
N SER A 123 -6.93 3.90 35.58
CA SER A 123 -8.29 3.46 35.28
C SER A 123 -8.26 2.07 34.63
N ASN A 124 -8.71 1.07 35.39
CA ASN A 124 -8.96 -0.28 34.91
C ASN A 124 -10.12 -0.25 33.91
N ILE A 125 -9.84 -0.44 32.61
CA ILE A 125 -10.86 -0.70 31.59
C ILE A 125 -10.33 -1.80 30.66
N SER A 126 -11.09 -2.89 30.56
CA SER A 126 -10.81 -4.10 29.79
C SER A 126 -10.70 -3.83 28.28
N THR A 127 -9.62 -4.34 27.67
CA THR A 127 -9.30 -4.33 26.23
C THR A 127 -10.23 -5.21 25.39
N PRO A 128 -10.91 -4.69 24.35
CA PRO A 128 -11.66 -5.50 23.40
C PRO A 128 -11.08 -5.43 21.97
N GLY A 129 -10.38 -6.49 21.55
CA GLY A 129 -10.08 -6.82 20.14
C GLY A 129 -11.20 -7.65 19.48
N VAL A 130 -12.45 -7.47 19.94
CA VAL A 130 -13.49 -8.51 19.94
C VAL A 130 -14.65 -8.24 18.96
N HIS A 131 -14.70 -7.12 18.24
CA HIS A 131 -15.95 -6.74 17.54
C HIS A 131 -15.86 -6.64 16.02
N THR A 132 -14.69 -6.76 15.40
CA THR A 132 -14.60 -6.65 13.94
C THR A 132 -15.28 -7.82 13.22
N ILE A 133 -15.17 -9.02 13.78
CA ILE A 133 -15.73 -10.23 13.18
C ILE A 133 -17.13 -10.50 13.70
N THR A 134 -17.43 -10.32 14.99
CA THR A 134 -18.82 -10.41 15.47
C THR A 134 -19.72 -9.37 14.80
N SER A 135 -19.23 -8.17 14.46
CA SER A 135 -19.99 -7.19 13.66
C SER A 135 -20.07 -7.58 12.18
N ARG A 136 -19.00 -8.15 11.60
CA ARG A 136 -19.03 -8.75 10.25
C ARG A 136 -20.02 -9.91 10.17
N LEU A 137 -20.09 -10.75 11.19
CA LEU A 137 -21.01 -11.87 11.37
C LEU A 137 -22.43 -11.39 11.68
N LYS A 138 -22.63 -10.40 12.55
CA LYS A 138 -23.95 -9.79 12.81
C LYS A 138 -24.50 -9.08 11.57
N ALA A 139 -23.63 -8.50 10.73
CA ALA A 139 -23.99 -7.95 9.42
C ALA A 139 -24.23 -9.06 8.37
N PHE A 140 -23.43 -10.13 8.38
CA PHE A 140 -23.65 -11.38 7.63
C PHE A 140 -25.00 -12.02 8.00
N PHE A 141 -25.40 -11.91 9.27
CA PHE A 141 -26.60 -12.47 9.88
C PHE A 141 -27.64 -11.42 10.24
N SER A 142 -27.70 -10.27 9.54
CA SER A 142 -28.74 -9.28 9.81
C SER A 142 -30.13 -9.89 9.52
N LEU A 143 -30.70 -10.53 10.54
CA LEU A 143 -32.04 -11.07 10.57
C LEU A 143 -33.01 -9.90 10.51
N PRO A 144 -34.10 -9.98 9.72
CA PRO A 144 -35.06 -8.90 9.61
C PRO A 144 -35.76 -8.68 10.95
N SER A 145 -35.33 -7.66 11.69
CA SER A 145 -36.09 -7.14 12.83
C SER A 145 -36.93 -5.94 12.39
N ARG A 146 -38.22 -6.08 12.67
CA ARG A 146 -39.37 -5.30 12.22
C ARG A 146 -39.35 -3.87 12.81
N LYS A 147 -39.45 -2.86 11.94
CA LYS A 147 -39.85 -1.44 12.20
C LYS A 147 -38.95 -0.62 13.14
N GLN A 148 -38.06 0.19 12.56
CA GLN A 148 -37.75 1.51 13.15
C GLN A 148 -39.01 2.38 13.06
N LYS A 149 -39.58 2.75 14.20
CA LYS A 149 -40.52 3.88 14.28
C LYS A 149 -39.71 5.15 14.01
N GLY A 150 -40.20 5.95 13.07
CA GLY A 150 -39.57 7.17 12.63
C GLY A 150 -39.29 8.15 13.77
N PHE A 151 -38.12 8.77 13.68
CA PHE A 151 -37.83 10.04 14.33
C PHE A 151 -38.81 11.09 13.78
N LYS A 152 -39.87 11.39 14.54
CA LYS A 152 -40.52 12.69 14.45
C LYS A 152 -39.85 13.60 15.45
N GLY A 153 -39.18 14.62 14.93
CA GLY A 153 -38.76 15.77 15.71
C GLY A 153 -39.96 16.44 16.37
N GLN A 154 -39.77 16.88 17.60
CA GLN A 154 -40.26 18.13 18.17
C GLN A 154 -39.87 18.16 19.64
N ASN A 155 -39.15 19.20 20.04
CA ASN A 155 -39.48 19.91 21.27
C ASN A 155 -38.93 21.33 21.18
N VAL A 156 -39.85 22.26 20.95
CA VAL A 156 -39.74 23.65 21.38
C VAL A 156 -40.65 23.80 22.60
N ALA A 157 -40.04 24.25 23.70
CA ALA A 157 -40.57 24.94 24.89
C ALA A 157 -42.09 24.92 25.21
N HIS A 158 -42.47 24.56 26.46
CA HIS A 158 -42.65 25.50 27.60
C HIS A 158 -43.51 24.91 28.76
N LEU A 159 -43.00 25.05 29.99
CA LEU A 159 -43.63 25.53 31.24
C LEU A 159 -44.84 24.82 31.93
N LYS A 160 -44.68 24.68 33.26
CA LYS A 160 -45.66 24.52 34.38
C LYS A 160 -46.21 23.12 34.62
N SER A 161 -46.54 22.67 35.83
CA SER A 161 -46.19 22.95 37.23
C SER A 161 -46.94 21.89 38.06
N SER A 162 -46.43 21.59 39.24
CA SER A 162 -47.16 21.20 40.47
C SER A 162 -47.95 19.87 40.57
N ASN A 163 -47.62 19.15 41.65
CA ASN A 163 -48.51 18.40 42.57
C ASN A 163 -49.04 17.04 42.09
N ASP A 164 -49.25 16.01 42.89
CA ASP A 164 -49.06 15.74 44.32
C ASP A 164 -49.08 14.21 44.52
N GLU A 165 -48.32 13.78 45.53
CA GLU A 165 -48.54 12.72 46.53
C GLU A 165 -49.29 11.37 46.28
N SER A 166 -48.68 10.37 46.95
CA SER A 166 -49.28 9.24 47.71
C SER A 166 -49.50 7.92 46.96
N ALA A 167 -49.48 6.74 47.59
CA ALA A 167 -48.82 6.18 48.77
C ALA A 167 -49.23 4.69 48.78
N LEU A 168 -48.29 3.79 49.09
CA LEU A 168 -48.43 2.59 49.93
C LEU A 168 -49.52 1.51 49.63
N MET A 169 -49.00 0.32 49.30
CA MET A 169 -49.11 -0.96 50.05
C MET A 169 -50.39 -1.83 50.10
N HIS A 170 -50.11 -3.15 50.06
CA HIS A 170 -50.91 -4.34 50.44
C HIS A 170 -51.92 -4.84 49.38
N GLY A 171 -52.15 -6.13 49.16
CA GLY A 171 -51.79 -7.37 49.85
C GLY A 171 -52.47 -8.54 49.09
N ALA A 172 -52.02 -9.76 49.36
CA ALA A 172 -52.27 -11.00 48.61
C ALA A 172 -53.74 -11.46 48.46
N THR A 173 -54.01 -12.21 47.38
CA THR A 173 -54.81 -13.46 47.39
C THR A 173 -54.51 -14.32 46.16
N ARG A 174 -54.33 -15.63 46.39
CA ARG A 174 -54.27 -16.71 45.40
C ARG A 174 -55.70 -17.05 44.93
N ASP A 175 -55.85 -17.42 43.65
CA ASP A 175 -56.58 -18.65 43.29
C ASP A 175 -56.31 -19.08 41.84
N ASP A 176 -56.31 -20.40 41.67
CA ASP A 176 -55.86 -21.19 40.53
C ASP A 176 -56.76 -21.09 39.28
N SER A 177 -56.15 -21.15 38.09
CA SER A 177 -56.45 -22.18 37.07
C SER A 177 -55.66 -22.02 35.76
N ALA A 178 -54.89 -23.08 35.48
CA ALA A 178 -54.35 -23.59 34.22
C ALA A 178 -54.53 -22.79 32.91
N GLY A 179 -53.41 -22.55 32.21
CA GLY A 179 -53.48 -22.34 30.76
C GLY A 179 -52.21 -21.81 30.09
N ARG A 180 -51.38 -22.75 29.60
CA ARG A 180 -50.36 -22.61 28.53
C ARG A 180 -49.11 -21.81 28.87
N GLY A 181 -48.00 -22.54 28.99
CA GLY A 181 -46.66 -21.98 28.85
C GLY A 181 -46.54 -21.25 27.51
N GLY A 182 -46.32 -19.94 27.60
CA GLY A 182 -45.68 -19.19 26.55
C GLY A 182 -44.18 -19.30 26.81
N ASP A 183 -43.48 -19.97 25.91
CA ASP A 183 -42.04 -19.97 25.86
C ASP A 183 -41.55 -18.51 25.81
N SER A 184 -40.79 -18.13 26.83
CA SER A 184 -39.87 -17.01 26.74
C SER A 184 -38.92 -17.32 25.60
N GLU A 185 -39.13 -16.73 24.42
CA GLU A 185 -38.07 -16.65 23.41
C GLU A 185 -36.99 -15.75 24.00
N ASP A 186 -36.09 -16.38 24.75
CA ASP A 186 -34.84 -15.80 25.20
C ASP A 186 -34.06 -15.35 23.95
N ILE A 187 -33.88 -14.05 23.84
CA ILE A 187 -33.11 -13.41 22.77
C ILE A 187 -31.64 -13.79 22.98
N LEU A 188 -31.20 -14.85 22.29
CA LEU A 188 -29.78 -15.22 22.19
C LEU A 188 -29.04 -14.09 21.47
N THR A 189 -28.25 -13.34 22.21
CA THR A 189 -27.27 -12.43 21.62
C THR A 189 -26.18 -13.26 20.93
N ALA A 190 -25.79 -12.88 19.71
CA ALA A 190 -24.81 -13.58 18.86
C ALA A 190 -23.40 -13.79 19.46
N ASN A 191 -23.18 -13.47 20.73
CA ASN A 191 -21.96 -13.74 21.47
C ASN A 191 -21.91 -15.17 22.05
N ASP A 192 -23.02 -15.93 22.05
CA ASP A 192 -23.13 -17.25 22.71
C ASP A 192 -23.36 -18.45 21.75
N MET A 193 -23.26 -18.26 20.43
CA MET A 193 -23.50 -19.33 19.45
C MET A 193 -22.24 -20.17 19.18
N SER A 194 -22.39 -21.49 19.11
CA SER A 194 -21.31 -22.41 18.73
C SER A 194 -20.97 -22.33 17.22
N GLU A 195 -19.75 -22.72 16.85
CA GLU A 195 -19.27 -22.73 15.45
C GLU A 195 -20.19 -23.54 14.53
N ASP A 196 -20.71 -24.67 15.01
CA ASP A 196 -21.65 -25.53 14.28
C ASP A 196 -23.01 -24.85 14.03
N GLU A 197 -23.48 -24.02 14.94
CA GLU A 197 -24.74 -23.29 14.81
C GLU A 197 -24.61 -22.16 13.80
N ILE A 198 -23.49 -21.43 13.84
CA ILE A 198 -23.13 -20.41 12.86
C ILE A 198 -23.02 -21.04 11.46
N ILE A 199 -22.30 -22.16 11.32
CA ILE A 199 -22.14 -22.88 10.04
C ILE A 199 -23.50 -23.43 9.53
N LYS A 200 -24.36 -23.95 10.41
CA LYS A 200 -25.72 -24.38 10.04
C LYS A 200 -26.59 -23.21 9.60
N LEU A 201 -26.51 -22.07 10.28
CA LEU A 201 -27.24 -20.85 9.93
C LEU A 201 -26.80 -20.34 8.55
N ILE A 202 -25.49 -20.25 8.30
CA ILE A 202 -24.91 -19.84 7.00
C ILE A 202 -25.41 -20.75 5.88
N ARG A 203 -25.34 -22.07 6.06
CA ARG A 203 -25.85 -23.03 5.07
C ARG A 203 -27.35 -22.90 4.84
N SER A 204 -28.13 -22.75 5.90
CA SER A 204 -29.58 -22.58 5.80
C SER A 204 -29.92 -21.35 4.96
N GLU A 205 -29.25 -20.22 5.20
CA GLU A 205 -29.48 -18.99 4.45
C GLU A 205 -28.92 -19.04 3.01
N CYS A 206 -27.72 -19.59 2.80
CA CYS A 206 -27.15 -19.76 1.46
C CYS A 206 -27.95 -20.74 0.59
N ASN A 207 -28.47 -21.84 1.16
CA ASN A 207 -29.28 -22.83 0.44
C ASN A 207 -30.67 -22.31 0.05
N LYS A 208 -31.20 -21.31 0.77
CA LYS A 208 -32.44 -20.62 0.40
C LYS A 208 -32.28 -19.73 -0.85
N GLY A 209 -31.06 -19.58 -1.37
CA GLY A 209 -30.75 -18.84 -2.60
C GLY A 209 -30.85 -17.32 -2.48
N ASN A 210 -31.19 -16.80 -1.30
CA ASN A 210 -31.38 -15.37 -1.02
C ASN A 210 -30.48 -14.93 0.15
N TYR A 211 -29.17 -15.10 0.00
CA TYR A 211 -28.20 -14.43 0.86
C TYR A 211 -27.92 -13.04 0.30
N GLU A 212 -28.39 -12.01 1.00
CA GLU A 212 -28.17 -10.62 0.64
C GLU A 212 -27.58 -9.90 1.85
N MET A 213 -26.28 -9.60 1.81
CA MET A 213 -25.68 -8.68 2.78
C MET A 213 -26.32 -7.32 2.58
N ILE A 214 -27.20 -6.93 3.50
CA ILE A 214 -27.80 -5.60 3.45
C ILE A 214 -26.78 -4.57 3.91
N ILE A 215 -26.00 -4.90 4.96
CA ILE A 215 -24.96 -4.04 5.51
C ILE A 215 -23.60 -4.67 5.25
N VAL A 216 -22.69 -3.90 4.65
CA VAL A 216 -21.34 -4.34 4.30
C VAL A 216 -20.33 -3.46 5.03
N PRO A 217 -19.40 -4.04 5.81
CA PRO A 217 -18.33 -3.29 6.42
C PRO A 217 -17.41 -2.62 5.39
N ILE A 218 -17.00 -1.40 5.69
CA ILE A 218 -16.01 -0.65 4.92
C ILE A 218 -14.80 -0.46 5.82
N ASP A 219 -13.62 -0.86 5.32
CA ASP A 219 -12.36 -0.64 6.02
C ASP A 219 -11.76 0.70 5.56
N LEU A 220 -11.55 1.63 6.49
CA LEU A 220 -10.91 2.92 6.21
C LEU A 220 -9.42 2.83 6.51
N TRP A 221 -8.61 3.30 5.56
CA TRP A 221 -7.16 3.32 5.61
C TRP A 221 -6.68 4.77 5.60
N ASP A 222 -6.21 5.26 6.75
CA ASP A 222 -5.60 6.59 6.89
C ASP A 222 -4.07 6.47 6.72
N PHE A 223 -3.57 6.94 5.58
CA PHE A 223 -2.13 6.91 5.29
C PHE A 223 -1.42 8.14 5.85
N GLY A 224 -0.25 7.95 6.45
CA GLY A 224 0.64 9.05 6.84
C GLY A 224 0.89 10.01 5.67
N GLY A 225 0.98 11.31 5.95
CA GLY A 225 1.30 12.30 4.91
C GLY A 225 2.81 12.51 4.69
N GLN A 226 3.64 11.86 5.50
CA GLN A 226 5.08 12.03 5.55
C GLN A 226 5.75 11.22 4.44
N LYS A 227 6.76 11.81 3.79
CA LYS A 227 7.47 11.22 2.64
C LYS A 227 8.04 9.83 2.95
N ILE A 228 8.48 9.59 4.19
CA ILE A 228 9.13 8.34 4.57
C ILE A 228 8.24 7.11 4.36
N TYR A 229 6.93 7.27 4.52
CA TYR A 229 5.97 6.18 4.37
C TYR A 229 5.57 5.90 2.92
N HIS A 230 6.00 6.71 1.95
CA HIS A 230 5.59 6.52 0.54
C HIS A 230 6.06 5.16 -0.03
N LEU A 231 7.14 4.58 0.50
CA LEU A 231 7.55 3.21 0.16
C LEU A 231 6.59 2.15 0.74
N THR A 232 6.18 2.32 2.00
CA THR A 232 5.40 1.32 2.74
C THR A 232 3.92 1.36 2.40
N HIS A 233 3.36 2.54 2.08
CA HIS A 233 1.95 2.68 1.68
C HIS A 233 1.58 1.79 0.49
N GLN A 234 2.50 1.64 -0.46
CA GLN A 234 2.25 0.92 -1.70
C GLN A 234 2.07 -0.58 -1.51
N LEU A 235 2.49 -1.12 -0.36
CA LEU A 235 2.25 -2.52 -0.01
C LEU A 235 0.78 -2.81 0.26
N PHE A 236 -0.02 -1.77 0.55
CA PHE A 236 -1.43 -1.90 0.94
C PHE A 236 -2.41 -1.31 -0.07
N ILE A 237 -1.90 -0.56 -1.05
CA ILE A 237 -2.70 0.00 -2.14
C ILE A 237 -3.11 -1.12 -3.10
N SER A 238 -4.41 -1.20 -3.40
CA SER A 238 -5.00 -2.22 -4.27
C SER A 238 -6.02 -1.61 -5.22
N SER A 239 -6.23 -2.25 -6.37
CA SER A 239 -7.28 -1.83 -7.33
C SER A 239 -8.70 -1.92 -6.76
N ARG A 240 -8.95 -2.84 -5.82
CA ARG A 240 -10.22 -2.98 -5.08
C ARG A 240 -10.35 -1.98 -3.95
N GLY A 241 -10.50 -0.70 -4.28
CA GLY A 241 -10.78 0.33 -3.29
C GLY A 241 -11.14 1.68 -3.88
N THR A 242 -11.70 2.52 -3.02
CA THR A 242 -12.06 3.90 -3.29
C THR A 242 -10.96 4.82 -2.78
N PHE A 243 -10.42 5.69 -3.64
CA PHE A 243 -9.35 6.61 -3.26
C PHE A 243 -9.91 8.00 -2.99
N VAL A 244 -9.56 8.56 -1.83
CA VAL A 244 -9.92 9.92 -1.42
C VAL A 244 -8.63 10.72 -1.26
N LEU A 245 -8.39 11.62 -2.21
CA LEU A 245 -7.24 12.51 -2.22
C LEU A 245 -7.59 13.81 -1.51
N ILE A 246 -7.05 13.98 -0.31
CA ILE A 246 -7.36 15.06 0.62
C ILE A 246 -6.29 16.13 0.55
N PHE A 247 -6.68 17.40 0.49
CA PHE A 247 -5.76 18.53 0.52
C PHE A 247 -6.33 19.73 1.28
N ASN A 248 -5.47 20.65 1.69
CA ASN A 248 -5.88 21.88 2.37
C ASN A 248 -6.46 22.87 1.34
N GLY A 249 -7.78 23.09 1.37
CA GLY A 249 -8.48 24.01 0.47
C GLY A 249 -8.47 25.47 0.91
N SER A 250 -7.98 25.79 2.11
CA SER A 250 -7.89 27.19 2.58
C SER A 250 -6.82 28.01 1.85
N LYS A 251 -5.95 27.35 1.08
CA LYS A 251 -4.85 27.94 0.31
C LYS A 251 -4.95 27.55 -1.17
N GLY A 252 -4.28 28.31 -2.04
CA GLY A 252 -4.12 27.94 -3.45
C GLY A 252 -3.21 26.71 -3.60
N ILE A 253 -3.47 25.87 -4.60
CA ILE A 253 -2.70 24.62 -4.77
C ILE A 253 -1.24 24.85 -5.17
N HIS A 254 -0.92 26.05 -5.68
CA HIS A 254 0.43 26.46 -6.07
C HIS A 254 1.13 27.33 -5.02
N ASP A 255 0.47 27.60 -3.89
CA ASP A 255 1.09 28.35 -2.80
C ASP A 255 2.21 27.51 -2.16
N ASP A 256 3.32 28.17 -1.81
CA ASP A 256 4.44 27.53 -1.13
C ASP A 256 4.05 27.07 0.28
N ILE A 257 4.48 25.86 0.64
CA ILE A 257 4.23 25.21 1.91
C ILE A 257 5.59 24.91 2.57
N PRO A 258 6.02 25.71 3.56
CA PRO A 258 7.36 25.64 4.15
C PRO A 258 7.73 24.26 4.74
N ASP A 259 6.74 23.55 5.28
CA ASP A 259 6.93 22.27 6.00
C ASP A 259 6.97 21.05 5.08
N TYR A 260 6.90 21.23 3.75
CA TYR A 260 6.86 20.11 2.80
C TYR A 260 8.27 19.69 2.36
N ILE A 261 8.58 18.41 2.55
CA ILE A 261 9.88 17.80 2.22
C ILE A 261 9.94 17.51 0.71
N ASP A 262 11.08 17.83 0.08
CA ASP A 262 11.35 17.58 -1.34
C ASP A 262 11.02 16.12 -1.73
N LEU A 263 9.99 15.92 -2.56
CA LEU A 263 9.78 14.62 -3.22
C LEU A 263 10.94 14.38 -4.21
N PRO A 264 11.49 13.15 -4.30
CA PRO A 264 12.58 12.86 -5.22
C PRO A 264 12.16 13.22 -6.65
N GLY A 265 13.02 13.92 -7.39
CA GLY A 265 12.75 14.31 -8.79
C GLY A 265 11.80 15.50 -9.00
N CYS A 266 11.35 16.19 -7.95
CA CYS A 266 10.38 17.31 -8.05
C CYS A 266 11.00 18.72 -8.03
N ASN A 267 12.29 18.87 -8.37
CA ASN A 267 13.01 20.15 -8.48
C ASN A 267 12.81 21.12 -7.28
N ASN A 268 12.66 20.60 -6.06
CA ASN A 268 12.44 21.34 -4.81
C ASN A 268 11.17 22.23 -4.79
N GLN A 269 10.17 21.96 -5.63
CA GLN A 269 8.88 22.66 -5.53
C GLN A 269 8.07 22.14 -4.33
N ARG A 270 7.62 23.06 -3.46
CA ARG A 270 6.95 22.73 -2.19
C ARG A 270 5.53 23.27 -2.17
N ASN A 271 4.67 22.74 -3.02
CA ASN A 271 3.26 23.15 -3.08
C ASN A 271 2.31 21.93 -3.16
N THR A 272 1.03 22.17 -2.94
CA THR A 272 0.00 21.12 -2.95
C THR A 272 -0.10 20.42 -4.29
N ALA A 273 0.06 21.16 -5.41
CA ALA A 273 -0.07 20.61 -6.76
C ALA A 273 0.91 19.46 -7.02
N VAL A 274 2.18 19.58 -6.59
CA VAL A 274 3.18 18.51 -6.70
C VAL A 274 2.72 17.23 -5.98
N TYR A 275 2.13 17.36 -4.80
CA TYR A 275 1.63 16.22 -4.03
C TYR A 275 0.37 15.60 -4.64
N LEU A 276 -0.54 16.42 -5.19
CA LEU A 276 -1.70 15.92 -5.90
C LEU A 276 -1.27 15.07 -7.11
N VAL A 277 -0.36 15.59 -7.94
CA VAL A 277 0.20 14.86 -9.09
C VAL A 277 0.91 13.58 -8.62
N HIS A 278 1.69 13.67 -7.54
CA HIS A 278 2.39 12.51 -6.98
C HIS A 278 1.42 11.39 -6.54
N TRP A 279 0.36 11.71 -5.81
CA TRP A 279 -0.61 10.73 -5.35
C TRP A 279 -1.47 10.18 -6.49
N VAL A 280 -1.89 11.03 -7.43
CA VAL A 280 -2.60 10.59 -8.64
C VAL A 280 -1.75 9.61 -9.44
N ASN A 281 -0.49 9.95 -9.72
CA ASN A 281 0.43 9.08 -10.44
C ASN A 281 0.66 7.77 -9.67
N SER A 282 0.89 7.85 -8.36
CA SER A 282 1.06 6.66 -7.53
C SER A 282 -0.17 5.74 -7.63
N VAL A 283 -1.38 6.25 -7.39
CA VAL A 283 -2.60 5.43 -7.47
C VAL A 283 -2.81 4.83 -8.86
N LEU A 284 -2.60 5.61 -9.93
CA LEU A 284 -2.79 5.11 -11.29
C LEU A 284 -1.72 4.11 -11.71
N THR A 285 -0.47 4.29 -11.28
CA THR A 285 0.61 3.33 -11.49
C THR A 285 0.23 1.95 -10.92
N TYR A 286 -0.40 1.91 -9.74
CA TYR A 286 -0.66 0.65 -9.03
C TYR A 286 -2.03 0.04 -9.30
N CYS A 287 -3.04 0.82 -9.67
CA CYS A 287 -4.43 0.35 -9.64
C CYS A 287 -5.16 0.44 -10.97
N LYS A 288 -4.56 1.06 -11.99
CA LYS A 288 -5.22 1.31 -13.27
C LYS A 288 -5.55 -0.01 -13.96
N THR A 289 -6.81 -0.23 -14.27
CA THR A 289 -7.30 -1.37 -15.05
C THR A 289 -7.75 -0.94 -16.46
N SER A 290 -7.72 -1.87 -17.43
CA SER A 290 -8.05 -1.59 -18.84
C SER A 290 -9.49 -1.08 -19.01
N ALA A 291 -9.65 -0.19 -19.99
CA ALA A 291 -10.65 0.88 -20.06
C ALA A 291 -12.08 0.48 -20.49
N GLU A 292 -12.47 -0.80 -20.44
CA GLU A 292 -13.77 -1.21 -21.00
C GLU A 292 -14.97 -0.64 -20.22
N ASN A 293 -14.80 -0.20 -18.96
CA ASN A 293 -15.86 0.37 -18.11
C ASN A 293 -15.52 1.74 -17.50
N GLY A 294 -15.06 2.70 -18.30
CA GLY A 294 -14.90 4.10 -17.86
C GLY A 294 -13.71 4.36 -16.93
N GLY A 295 -12.76 3.42 -16.83
CA GLY A 295 -11.49 3.55 -16.13
C GLY A 295 -11.59 3.56 -14.60
N TYR A 296 -11.09 2.51 -13.96
CA TYR A 296 -10.83 2.43 -12.51
C TYR A 296 -9.32 2.46 -12.24
N PRO A 297 -8.88 3.00 -11.09
CA PRO A 297 -9.67 3.43 -9.93
C PRO A 297 -10.36 4.78 -10.14
N LYS A 298 -11.30 5.12 -9.25
CA LYS A 298 -11.84 6.48 -9.11
C LYS A 298 -11.15 7.19 -7.95
N ILE A 299 -10.66 8.41 -8.20
CA ILE A 299 -9.94 9.23 -7.23
C ILE A 299 -10.78 10.46 -6.92
N LYS A 300 -11.43 10.47 -5.75
CA LYS A 300 -12.25 11.58 -5.27
C LYS A 300 -11.38 12.65 -4.61
N PHE A 301 -11.49 13.88 -5.06
CA PHE A 301 -10.81 15.02 -4.43
C PHE A 301 -11.68 15.58 -3.31
N VAL A 302 -11.06 15.82 -2.15
CA VAL A 302 -11.70 16.42 -0.98
C VAL A 302 -10.83 17.55 -0.45
N ALA A 303 -11.36 18.76 -0.43
CA ALA A 303 -10.74 19.89 0.23
C ALA A 303 -11.12 19.88 1.73
N THR A 304 -10.17 20.18 2.60
CA THR A 304 -10.40 20.38 4.03
C THR A 304 -9.98 21.80 4.45
N HIS A 305 -10.10 22.11 5.74
CA HIS A 305 -9.80 23.44 6.30
C HIS A 305 -10.81 24.51 5.86
N LYS A 306 -12.08 24.12 5.65
CA LYS A 306 -13.17 25.05 5.33
C LYS A 306 -13.28 26.15 6.39
N ASP A 307 -13.01 25.82 7.65
CA ASP A 307 -12.95 26.72 8.81
C ASP A 307 -11.86 27.80 8.73
N GLN A 308 -10.87 27.66 7.84
CA GLN A 308 -9.72 28.58 7.73
C GLN A 308 -9.79 29.49 6.51
N VAL A 309 -10.87 29.42 5.71
CA VAL A 309 -11.07 30.29 4.56
C VAL A 309 -11.38 31.70 5.06
N LYS A 310 -10.56 32.69 4.67
CA LYS A 310 -10.72 34.10 5.09
C LYS A 310 -11.76 34.89 4.29
N GLY A 311 -12.35 34.29 3.26
CA GLY A 311 -13.26 34.93 2.32
C GLY A 311 -14.46 34.04 1.96
N ASP A 312 -15.01 34.23 0.76
CA ASP A 312 -16.12 33.41 0.27
C ASP A 312 -15.65 31.98 -0.05
N ILE A 313 -16.29 31.01 0.61
CA ILE A 313 -16.00 29.58 0.47
C ILE A 313 -16.29 29.10 -0.96
N GLU A 314 -17.35 29.61 -1.60
CA GLU A 314 -17.73 29.17 -2.95
C GLU A 314 -16.80 29.76 -4.01
N GLU A 315 -16.34 30.99 -3.83
CA GLU A 315 -15.29 31.55 -4.69
C GLU A 315 -13.97 30.78 -4.54
N GLN A 316 -13.58 30.45 -3.30
CA GLN A 316 -12.41 29.61 -3.06
C GLN A 316 -12.58 28.22 -3.72
N ARG A 317 -13.75 27.60 -3.61
CA ARG A 317 -14.06 26.32 -4.27
C ARG A 317 -13.90 26.42 -5.79
N ARG A 318 -14.44 27.48 -6.41
CA ARG A 318 -14.35 27.73 -7.86
C ARG A 318 -12.90 27.90 -8.32
N ILE A 319 -12.09 28.63 -7.55
CA ILE A 319 -10.65 28.80 -7.80
C ILE A 319 -9.94 27.44 -7.75
N LEU A 320 -10.16 26.65 -6.69
CA LEU A 320 -9.54 25.33 -6.53
C LEU A 320 -9.89 24.38 -7.67
N VAL A 321 -11.17 24.30 -8.05
CA VAL A 321 -11.64 23.47 -9.17
C VAL A 321 -10.95 23.86 -10.46
N THR A 322 -10.91 25.17 -10.78
CA THR A 322 -10.24 25.68 -11.98
C THR A 322 -8.75 25.36 -11.99
N SER A 323 -8.07 25.46 -10.83
CA SER A 323 -6.65 25.14 -10.71
C SER A 323 -6.37 23.65 -10.86
N ILE A 324 -7.22 22.78 -10.29
CA ILE A 324 -7.10 21.31 -10.43
C ILE A 324 -7.36 20.89 -11.88
N GLU A 325 -8.36 21.47 -12.54
CA GLU A 325 -8.67 21.18 -13.94
C GLU A 325 -7.47 21.52 -14.85
N LYS A 326 -6.87 22.69 -14.65
CA LYS A 326 -5.65 23.10 -15.38
C LYS A 326 -4.47 22.18 -15.08
N LEU A 327 -4.28 21.79 -13.82
CA LEU A 327 -3.18 20.90 -13.41
C LEU A 327 -3.24 19.55 -14.12
N PHE A 328 -4.44 19.01 -14.34
CA PHE A 328 -4.65 17.70 -14.95
C PHE A 328 -5.21 17.73 -16.38
N GLU A 329 -5.17 18.89 -17.06
CA GLU A 329 -5.79 19.09 -18.38
C GLU A 329 -5.29 18.07 -19.41
N ASN A 330 -3.97 17.90 -19.46
CA ASN A 330 -3.27 16.99 -20.38
C ASN A 330 -2.86 15.66 -19.73
N HIS A 331 -3.35 15.38 -18.52
CA HIS A 331 -2.93 14.21 -17.77
C HIS A 331 -3.59 12.94 -18.33
N GLY A 332 -2.78 11.93 -18.69
CA GLY A 332 -3.27 10.66 -19.27
C GLY A 332 -4.22 9.86 -18.36
N GLY A 333 -4.35 10.26 -17.10
CA GLY A 333 -5.27 9.70 -16.11
C GLY A 333 -6.53 10.53 -15.83
N LYS A 334 -6.81 11.61 -16.57
CA LYS A 334 -7.89 12.58 -16.26
C LYS A 334 -9.26 11.94 -16.01
N GLN A 335 -9.61 10.89 -16.77
CA GLN A 335 -10.87 10.12 -16.64
C GLN A 335 -11.08 9.40 -15.29
N HIS A 336 -10.02 9.24 -14.50
CA HIS A 336 -10.04 8.61 -13.18
C HIS A 336 -10.31 9.63 -12.06
N LEU A 337 -10.23 10.93 -12.36
CA LEU A 337 -10.26 12.01 -11.37
C LEU A 337 -11.69 12.53 -11.17
N GLN A 338 -12.12 12.63 -9.92
CA GLN A 338 -13.45 13.11 -9.51
C GLN A 338 -13.30 14.33 -8.60
N TYR A 339 -13.07 15.50 -9.20
CA TYR A 339 -12.98 16.79 -8.51
C TYR A 339 -14.21 17.68 -8.67
N GLU A 340 -15.22 17.27 -9.46
CA GLU A 340 -16.51 17.95 -9.55
C GLU A 340 -17.67 17.01 -9.17
N PRO A 341 -18.58 17.44 -8.26
CA PRO A 341 -18.43 18.59 -7.39
C PRO A 341 -17.25 18.38 -6.41
N LEU A 342 -16.49 19.46 -6.15
CA LEU A 342 -15.42 19.43 -5.15
C LEU A 342 -16.08 19.47 -3.78
N ILE A 343 -15.87 18.44 -2.97
CA ILE A 343 -16.33 18.41 -1.58
C ILE A 343 -15.35 19.19 -0.72
N PHE A 344 -15.84 20.13 0.08
CA PHE A 344 -15.04 21.00 0.93
C PHE A 344 -15.57 20.95 2.37
N VAL A 345 -14.82 20.35 3.29
CA VAL A 345 -15.28 20.06 4.65
C VAL A 345 -14.44 20.75 5.73
N ASP A 346 -15.06 21.07 6.85
CA ASP A 346 -14.36 21.21 8.13
C ASP A 346 -14.21 19.82 8.77
N ALA A 347 -13.03 19.22 8.61
CA ALA A 347 -12.71 17.91 9.19
C ALA A 347 -12.63 17.90 10.73
N ARG A 348 -13.01 18.97 11.43
CA ARG A 348 -13.18 19.01 12.89
C ARG A 348 -14.65 19.11 13.31
N ASN A 349 -15.54 19.43 12.38
CA ASN A 349 -16.96 19.56 12.65
C ASN A 349 -17.72 18.34 12.11
N LYS A 350 -18.12 17.43 13.01
CA LYS A 350 -18.91 16.24 12.65
C LYS A 350 -20.30 16.55 12.06
N GLU A 351 -20.76 17.79 12.23
CA GLU A 351 -22.07 18.29 11.76
C GLU A 351 -21.96 19.09 10.45
N ASP A 352 -20.78 19.14 9.80
CA ASP A 352 -20.65 19.79 8.48
C ASP A 352 -21.54 19.09 7.45
N GLU A 353 -22.45 19.85 6.83
CA GLU A 353 -23.43 19.36 5.85
C GLU A 353 -22.79 18.66 4.64
N GLU A 354 -21.56 19.02 4.27
CA GLU A 354 -20.85 18.39 3.15
C GLU A 354 -20.31 16.99 3.48
N LEU A 355 -20.23 16.60 4.76
CA LEU A 355 -19.82 15.24 5.16
C LEU A 355 -20.83 14.20 4.73
N ASP A 356 -22.13 14.50 4.75
CA ASP A 356 -23.15 13.57 4.31
C ASP A 356 -23.14 13.41 2.79
N THR A 357 -22.82 14.48 2.07
CA THR A 357 -22.55 14.42 0.62
C THR A 357 -21.33 13.55 0.32
N LEU A 358 -20.24 13.68 1.11
CA LEU A 358 -19.06 12.83 0.99
C LEU A 358 -19.41 11.36 1.19
N LYS A 359 -20.06 11.02 2.31
CA LYS A 359 -20.48 9.65 2.65
C LYS A 359 -21.31 9.02 1.53
N LYS A 360 -22.29 9.77 0.98
CA LYS A 360 -23.13 9.30 -0.13
C LYS A 360 -22.29 8.99 -1.38
N GLN A 361 -21.38 9.89 -1.77
CA GLN A 361 -20.51 9.68 -2.92
C GLN A 361 -19.56 8.49 -2.73
N LEU A 362 -19.03 8.29 -1.52
CA LEU A 362 -18.19 7.12 -1.21
C LEU A 362 -18.97 5.81 -1.37
N VAL A 363 -20.23 5.76 -0.93
CA VAL A 363 -21.09 4.59 -1.12
C VAL A 363 -21.40 4.36 -2.59
N GLU A 364 -21.71 5.43 -3.35
CA GLU A 364 -21.96 5.32 -4.80
C GLU A 364 -20.74 4.76 -5.54
N VAL A 365 -19.55 5.33 -5.31
CA VAL A 365 -18.31 4.86 -5.94
C VAL A 365 -17.99 3.41 -5.53
N ALA A 366 -18.22 3.04 -4.27
CA ALA A 366 -17.98 1.68 -3.79
C ALA A 366 -18.94 0.67 -4.43
N LEU A 367 -20.22 1.02 -4.60
CA LEU A 367 -21.24 0.16 -5.19
C LEU A 367 -21.10 0.03 -6.71
N ASP A 368 -20.62 1.07 -7.38
CA ASP A 368 -20.41 1.09 -8.84
C ASP A 368 -19.08 0.45 -9.24
N HIS A 369 -18.20 0.13 -8.27
CA HIS A 369 -16.90 -0.51 -8.51
C HIS A 369 -17.06 -1.89 -9.19
N PRO A 370 -16.23 -2.27 -10.18
CA PRO A 370 -16.42 -3.52 -10.94
C PRO A 370 -16.33 -4.80 -10.10
N SER A 371 -15.54 -4.76 -9.02
CA SER A 371 -15.42 -5.90 -8.10
C SER A 371 -16.57 -6.01 -7.10
N CYS A 372 -17.50 -5.04 -7.08
CA CYS A 372 -18.64 -5.01 -6.18
C CYS A 372 -19.63 -6.14 -6.55
N GLY A 373 -19.89 -7.05 -5.61
CA GLY A 373 -20.83 -8.14 -5.82
C GLY A 373 -20.25 -9.36 -6.56
N GLU A 374 -18.93 -9.45 -6.72
CA GLU A 374 -18.26 -10.63 -7.25
C GLU A 374 -18.58 -11.88 -6.43
N LEU A 375 -18.70 -13.03 -7.09
CA LEU A 375 -19.02 -14.28 -6.43
C LEU A 375 -17.79 -14.86 -5.71
N MET A 376 -17.99 -15.30 -4.47
CA MET A 376 -17.00 -15.98 -3.65
C MET A 376 -17.49 -17.36 -3.23
N PRO A 377 -16.61 -18.38 -3.11
CA PRO A 377 -17.01 -19.72 -2.70
C PRO A 377 -17.51 -19.77 -1.26
N THR A 378 -18.66 -20.38 -1.02
CA THR A 378 -19.18 -20.59 0.36
C THR A 378 -18.28 -21.52 1.18
N LYS A 379 -17.50 -22.38 0.52
CA LYS A 379 -16.50 -23.24 1.17
C LYS A 379 -15.40 -22.47 1.90
N PHE A 380 -15.14 -21.21 1.56
CA PHE A 380 -14.14 -20.41 2.26
C PHE A 380 -14.61 -19.95 3.63
N VAL A 381 -15.92 -19.75 3.80
CA VAL A 381 -16.49 -19.12 4.98
C VAL A 381 -16.09 -19.81 6.29
N PRO A 382 -16.16 -21.14 6.46
CA PRO A 382 -15.78 -21.79 7.72
C PRO A 382 -14.35 -21.45 8.17
N LEU A 383 -13.38 -21.50 7.24
CA LEU A 383 -11.99 -21.19 7.56
C LEU A 383 -11.80 -19.68 7.79
N GLU A 384 -12.50 -18.80 7.05
CA GLU A 384 -12.48 -17.35 7.32
C GLU A 384 -12.92 -17.05 8.77
N LEU A 385 -13.94 -17.76 9.28
CA LEU A 385 -14.44 -17.59 10.64
C LEU A 385 -13.48 -18.14 11.71
N GLN A 386 -12.86 -19.29 11.45
CA GLN A 386 -11.85 -19.85 12.36
C GLN A 386 -10.62 -18.93 12.45
N LEU A 387 -10.14 -18.41 11.32
CA LEU A 387 -9.04 -17.44 11.29
C LEU A 387 -9.38 -16.17 12.04
N ALA A 388 -10.60 -15.67 11.83
CA ALA A 388 -11.10 -14.53 12.54
C ALA A 388 -11.10 -14.71 14.07
N LYS A 389 -11.57 -15.86 14.57
CA LYS A 389 -11.49 -16.21 16.00
C LYS A 389 -10.04 -16.22 16.51
N LYS A 390 -9.08 -16.71 15.71
CA LYS A 390 -7.65 -16.67 16.07
C LYS A 390 -7.13 -15.24 16.19
N VAL A 391 -7.58 -14.32 15.34
CA VAL A 391 -7.27 -12.89 15.47
C VAL A 391 -7.85 -12.31 16.77
N GLU A 392 -9.06 -12.71 17.17
CA GLU A 392 -9.68 -12.31 18.45
C GLU A 392 -8.90 -12.83 19.66
N GLU A 393 -8.36 -14.04 19.56
CA GLU A 393 -7.42 -14.65 20.53
C GLU A 393 -6.02 -13.98 20.49
N LYS A 394 -5.88 -12.83 19.81
CA LYS A 394 -4.66 -12.02 19.63
C LYS A 394 -3.56 -12.69 18.82
N LYS A 395 -3.82 -13.81 18.14
CA LYS A 395 -2.84 -14.45 17.26
C LYS A 395 -2.64 -13.59 15.99
N LYS A 396 -1.38 -13.37 15.61
CA LYS A 396 -0.99 -12.53 14.46
C LYS A 396 -0.57 -13.34 13.24
N VAL A 397 0.17 -14.43 13.49
CA VAL A 397 0.76 -15.30 12.47
C VAL A 397 0.36 -16.73 12.77
N LEU A 398 0.09 -17.53 11.73
CA LEU A 398 -0.07 -18.97 11.82
C LEU A 398 0.91 -19.65 10.88
N SER A 399 1.49 -20.76 11.32
CA SER A 399 2.17 -21.68 10.42
C SER A 399 1.17 -22.39 9.50
N ILE A 400 1.63 -22.86 8.35
CA ILE A 400 0.80 -23.69 7.45
C ILE A 400 0.34 -24.99 8.14
N GLY A 401 1.13 -25.52 9.08
CA GLY A 401 0.72 -26.65 9.93
C GLY A 401 -0.52 -26.32 10.77
N GLU A 402 -0.44 -25.25 11.56
CA GLU A 402 -1.58 -24.77 12.37
C GLU A 402 -2.81 -24.44 11.52
N LEU A 403 -2.59 -23.85 10.34
CA LEU A 403 -3.68 -23.55 9.40
C LEU A 403 -4.35 -24.82 8.87
N ASN A 404 -3.58 -25.85 8.53
CA ASN A 404 -4.11 -27.14 8.12
C ASN A 404 -4.90 -27.80 9.26
N ASP A 405 -4.37 -27.78 10.48
CA ASP A 405 -5.08 -28.32 11.65
C ASP A 405 -6.43 -27.62 11.84
N LEU A 406 -6.48 -26.28 11.74
CA LEU A 406 -7.72 -25.51 11.80
C LEU A 406 -8.70 -25.91 10.69
N ASN A 407 -8.21 -26.01 9.45
CA ASN A 407 -9.02 -26.42 8.31
C ASN A 407 -9.58 -27.85 8.47
N GLN A 408 -8.85 -28.77 9.11
CA GLN A 408 -9.28 -30.15 9.35
C GLN A 408 -10.24 -30.31 10.54
N GLN A 409 -10.32 -29.35 11.47
CA GLN A 409 -11.28 -29.40 12.59
C GLN A 409 -12.73 -29.53 12.11
N ASN A 410 -13.02 -29.07 10.89
CA ASN A 410 -14.30 -29.23 10.23
C ASN A 410 -14.18 -30.16 9.02
N GLU A 411 -14.02 -31.49 9.24
CA GLU A 411 -13.81 -32.49 8.17
C GLU A 411 -14.81 -32.37 7.00
N LYS A 412 -16.07 -32.03 7.31
CA LYS A 412 -17.14 -31.85 6.30
C LYS A 412 -16.91 -30.66 5.35
N HIS A 413 -16.04 -29.73 5.74
CA HIS A 413 -15.79 -28.45 5.09
C HIS A 413 -14.32 -28.18 4.79
N ALA A 414 -13.43 -29.08 5.21
CA ALA A 414 -12.01 -28.95 5.01
C ALA A 414 -11.71 -28.71 3.52
N LEU A 415 -10.97 -27.64 3.26
CA LEU A 415 -10.43 -27.35 1.95
C LEU A 415 -9.34 -28.38 1.62
N THR A 416 -9.31 -28.88 0.39
CA THR A 416 -8.17 -29.66 -0.08
C THR A 416 -6.92 -28.77 -0.15
N PRO A 417 -5.69 -29.33 -0.23
CA PRO A 417 -4.47 -28.53 -0.31
C PRO A 417 -4.50 -27.47 -1.44
N ASP A 418 -4.98 -27.83 -2.63
CA ASP A 418 -5.10 -26.90 -3.76
C ASP A 418 -6.14 -25.80 -3.49
N GLN A 419 -7.25 -26.15 -2.84
CA GLN A 419 -8.29 -25.19 -2.46
C GLN A 419 -7.79 -24.24 -1.35
N LEU A 420 -6.98 -24.72 -0.42
CA LEU A 420 -6.37 -23.92 0.62
C LEU A 420 -5.36 -22.93 0.04
N GLN A 421 -4.53 -23.35 -0.93
CA GLN A 421 -3.63 -22.43 -1.62
C GLN A 421 -4.39 -21.32 -2.35
N LYS A 422 -5.52 -21.65 -2.99
CA LYS A 422 -6.40 -20.63 -3.60
C LYS A 422 -7.04 -19.72 -2.56
N PHE A 423 -7.52 -20.29 -1.45
CA PHE A 423 -8.06 -19.52 -0.33
C PHE A 423 -7.05 -18.48 0.15
N LEU A 424 -5.79 -18.85 0.33
CA LEU A 424 -4.73 -17.93 0.74
C LEU A 424 -4.50 -16.83 -0.30
N LYS A 425 -4.39 -17.18 -1.59
CA LYS A 425 -4.20 -16.22 -2.69
C LYS A 425 -5.36 -15.23 -2.81
N VAL A 426 -6.61 -15.70 -2.71
CA VAL A 426 -7.81 -14.86 -2.76
C VAL A 426 -7.90 -13.95 -1.54
N ASN A 427 -7.71 -14.47 -0.32
CA ASN A 427 -7.78 -13.65 0.88
C ASN A 427 -6.62 -12.66 0.99
N HIS A 428 -5.44 -12.99 0.44
CA HIS A 428 -4.34 -12.06 0.28
C HIS A 428 -4.69 -10.90 -0.65
N ALA A 429 -5.25 -11.21 -1.83
CA ALA A 429 -5.76 -10.22 -2.78
C ALA A 429 -6.83 -9.30 -2.15
N LEU A 430 -7.76 -9.86 -1.38
CA LEU A 430 -8.77 -9.07 -0.66
C LEU A 430 -8.18 -8.22 0.49
N GLY A 431 -6.91 -8.42 0.84
CA GLY A 431 -6.26 -7.75 1.97
C GLY A 431 -6.77 -8.22 3.33
N LYS A 432 -7.40 -9.40 3.40
CA LYS A 432 -7.89 -10.01 4.65
C LYS A 432 -6.78 -10.70 5.45
N LEU A 433 -5.74 -11.17 4.76
CA LEU A 433 -4.52 -11.77 5.33
C LEU A 433 -3.32 -11.44 4.44
N ILE A 434 -2.11 -11.79 4.87
CA ILE A 434 -0.89 -11.65 4.07
C ILE A 434 -0.21 -13.01 3.96
N TYR A 435 0.04 -13.41 2.71
CA TYR A 435 0.67 -14.68 2.37
C TYR A 435 1.61 -14.49 1.19
N PHE A 436 2.84 -15.01 1.33
CA PHE A 436 3.86 -14.99 0.28
C PHE A 436 4.14 -16.43 -0.16
N ASP A 437 3.95 -16.71 -1.44
CA ASP A 437 4.18 -18.05 -2.03
C ASP A 437 5.67 -18.29 -2.35
N GLU A 438 6.53 -17.95 -1.40
CA GLU A 438 7.99 -17.87 -1.56
C GLU A 438 8.70 -18.85 -0.62
N ALA A 439 9.76 -19.51 -1.07
CA ALA A 439 10.37 -20.61 -0.33
C ALA A 439 10.73 -20.27 1.13
N CYS A 440 11.19 -19.05 1.41
CA CYS A 440 11.53 -18.59 2.76
C CYS A 440 10.35 -18.08 3.60
N LEU A 441 9.17 -17.89 3.01
CA LEU A 441 8.00 -17.27 3.67
C LEU A 441 6.73 -18.15 3.63
N ARG A 442 6.68 -19.15 2.75
CA ARG A 442 5.50 -19.96 2.44
C ARG A 442 4.93 -20.69 3.65
N ASP A 443 5.76 -21.00 4.63
CA ASP A 443 5.37 -21.77 5.81
C ASP A 443 4.59 -20.95 6.86
N ASN A 444 4.43 -19.64 6.68
CA ASN A 444 3.71 -18.77 7.60
C ASN A 444 2.71 -17.85 6.88
N VAL A 445 1.63 -17.52 7.58
CA VAL A 445 0.54 -16.65 7.13
C VAL A 445 0.28 -15.60 8.19
N ILE A 446 0.33 -14.32 7.83
CA ILE A 446 -0.10 -13.24 8.73
C ILE A 446 -1.60 -13.09 8.61
N ILE A 447 -2.33 -13.46 9.64
CA ILE A 447 -3.80 -13.47 9.67
C ILE A 447 -4.38 -12.12 10.10
N ASP A 448 -3.54 -11.23 10.62
CA ASP A 448 -3.89 -9.87 11.00
C ASP A 448 -3.07 -8.85 10.18
N PRO A 449 -3.60 -8.31 9.06
CA PRO A 449 -2.85 -7.41 8.19
C PRO A 449 -2.32 -6.14 8.86
N VAL A 450 -2.94 -5.70 9.97
CA VAL A 450 -2.46 -4.56 10.76
C VAL A 450 -1.06 -4.84 11.33
N PHE A 451 -0.76 -6.11 11.62
CA PHE A 451 0.55 -6.50 12.13
C PHE A 451 1.69 -6.20 11.16
N LEU A 452 1.47 -6.31 9.84
CA LEU A 452 2.49 -5.92 8.86
C LEU A 452 2.75 -4.40 8.92
N VAL A 453 1.73 -3.58 9.19
CA VAL A 453 1.91 -2.14 9.38
C VAL A 453 2.83 -1.89 10.58
N ASP A 454 2.62 -2.60 11.69
CA ASP A 454 3.48 -2.51 12.88
C ASP A 454 4.94 -2.89 12.57
N VAL A 455 5.14 -3.97 11.81
CA VAL A 455 6.47 -4.41 11.39
C VAL A 455 7.15 -3.35 10.53
N LEU A 456 6.45 -2.77 9.56
CA LEU A 456 7.01 -1.75 8.68
C LEU A 456 7.34 -0.46 9.43
N ARG A 457 6.42 0.03 10.28
CA ARG A 457 6.63 1.28 11.03
C ARG A 457 7.69 1.14 12.12
N SER A 458 8.01 -0.08 12.56
CA SER A 458 9.12 -0.30 13.51
C SER A 458 10.47 0.18 12.95
N ILE A 459 10.64 0.19 11.62
CA ILE A 459 11.89 0.62 10.96
C ILE A 459 11.67 1.91 10.16
N VAL A 460 10.58 1.97 9.40
CA VAL A 460 10.28 3.06 8.47
C VAL A 460 9.24 3.97 9.12
N THR A 461 9.70 4.86 9.99
CA THR A 461 8.86 5.86 10.67
C THR A 461 9.52 7.23 10.76
N ASP A 462 8.67 8.26 10.89
CA ASP A 462 9.09 9.65 11.03
C ASP A 462 9.84 9.86 12.36
N GLU A 463 10.78 10.81 12.37
CA GLU A 463 11.70 11.02 13.50
C GLU A 463 10.98 11.36 14.81
N GLN A 464 9.82 12.02 14.72
CA GLN A 464 9.02 12.38 15.89
C GLN A 464 8.46 11.15 16.64
N PHE A 465 8.43 9.98 16.01
CA PHE A 465 7.92 8.74 16.59
C PHE A 465 9.04 7.82 17.10
N TRP A 466 10.31 8.17 16.88
CA TRP A 466 11.43 7.39 17.40
C TRP A 466 11.62 7.63 18.90
N PRO A 467 11.89 6.57 19.68
CA PRO A 467 12.14 6.73 21.10
C PRO A 467 13.50 7.39 21.35
N GLU A 468 13.58 8.24 22.37
CA GLU A 468 14.79 9.02 22.69
C GLU A 468 16.05 8.14 22.87
N HIS A 469 15.90 6.94 23.44
CA HIS A 469 17.02 6.03 23.69
C HIS A 469 17.59 5.35 22.42
N LEU A 470 16.92 5.43 21.27
CA LEU A 470 17.39 4.89 19.98
C LEU A 470 17.84 5.99 19.01
N THR A 471 18.10 7.20 19.50
CA THR A 471 18.52 8.34 18.67
C THR A 471 19.81 8.05 17.90
N GLU A 472 20.74 7.28 18.47
CA GLU A 472 21.98 6.88 17.79
C GLU A 472 21.71 5.98 16.58
N VAL A 473 20.82 4.99 16.74
CA VAL A 473 20.38 4.09 15.64
C VAL A 473 19.71 4.90 14.54
N LEU A 474 18.82 5.83 14.90
CA LEU A 474 18.18 6.73 13.94
C LEU A 474 19.21 7.61 13.21
N GLY A 475 20.22 8.11 13.92
CA GLY A 475 21.32 8.87 13.33
C GLY A 475 22.06 8.08 12.25
N GLU A 476 22.41 6.82 12.56
CA GLU A 476 23.12 5.94 11.62
C GLU A 476 22.27 5.57 10.39
N LEU A 477 20.98 5.31 10.60
CA LEU A 477 19.98 5.09 9.54
C LEU A 477 19.86 6.31 8.61
N LYS A 478 19.75 7.52 9.17
CA LYS A 478 19.65 8.76 8.38
C LYS A 478 20.92 9.06 7.59
N GLU A 479 22.08 8.81 8.20
CA GLU A 479 23.37 9.14 7.60
C GLU A 479 23.78 8.14 6.51
N SER A 480 23.65 6.84 6.79
CA SER A 480 24.23 5.76 5.99
C SER A 480 23.27 4.62 5.65
N GLY A 481 22.08 4.61 6.24
CA GLY A 481 21.09 3.54 6.08
C GLY A 481 21.43 2.27 6.82
N LYS A 482 22.51 2.21 7.61
CA LYS A 482 22.92 1.00 8.32
C LYS A 482 21.99 0.67 9.48
N LEU A 483 21.73 -0.62 9.66
CA LEU A 483 20.96 -1.17 10.76
C LEU A 483 21.54 -2.51 11.17
N LEU A 484 22.08 -2.62 12.39
CA LEU A 484 22.56 -3.91 12.88
C LEU A 484 21.38 -4.78 13.33
N LYS A 485 21.51 -6.11 13.17
CA LYS A 485 20.49 -7.08 13.59
C LYS A 485 20.16 -6.96 15.08
N LYS A 486 21.17 -6.69 15.92
CA LYS A 486 20.98 -6.41 17.36
C LYS A 486 20.11 -5.17 17.61
N ASP A 487 20.26 -4.12 16.80
CA ASP A 487 19.54 -2.85 16.99
C ASP A 487 18.10 -3.00 16.49
N LEU A 488 17.90 -3.76 15.41
CA LEU A 488 16.56 -4.19 14.97
C LEU A 488 15.84 -4.98 16.08
N HIS A 489 16.54 -5.90 16.73
CA HIS A 489 15.96 -6.65 17.84
C HIS A 489 15.69 -5.77 19.07
N GLU A 490 16.48 -4.72 19.31
CA GLU A 490 16.24 -3.75 20.38
C GLU A 490 15.00 -2.92 20.10
N ILE A 491 14.82 -2.46 18.85
CA ILE A 491 13.60 -1.79 18.40
C ILE A 491 12.37 -2.66 18.73
N TRP A 492 12.42 -3.96 18.45
CA TRP A 492 11.32 -4.89 18.69
C TRP A 492 11.11 -5.32 20.16
N LYS A 493 11.94 -4.86 21.10
CA LYS A 493 11.68 -5.05 22.55
C LYS A 493 10.68 -4.05 23.11
N GLN A 494 10.45 -2.94 22.41
CA GLN A 494 9.50 -1.92 22.84
C GLN A 494 8.10 -2.50 22.99
N ASP A 495 7.33 -1.96 23.94
CA ASP A 495 6.00 -2.46 24.29
C ASP A 495 5.04 -2.53 23.10
N CYS A 496 5.14 -1.58 22.16
CA CYS A 496 4.33 -1.50 20.96
C CYS A 496 4.69 -2.52 19.85
N PHE A 497 5.80 -3.26 20.00
CA PHE A 497 6.31 -4.22 19.00
C PHE A 497 6.57 -5.61 19.58
N LYS A 498 6.12 -5.89 20.82
CA LYS A 498 6.39 -7.16 21.51
C LYS A 498 5.96 -8.39 20.72
N GLU A 499 4.84 -8.31 20.01
CA GLU A 499 4.31 -9.41 19.20
C GLU A 499 5.23 -9.77 18.02
N ILE A 500 6.04 -8.83 17.53
CA ILE A 500 7.05 -9.08 16.49
C ILE A 500 8.14 -10.02 17.02
N SER A 501 8.44 -9.93 18.32
CA SER A 501 9.50 -10.72 18.93
C SER A 501 9.23 -12.23 18.94
N GLU A 502 7.98 -12.68 18.76
CA GLU A 502 7.63 -14.10 18.63
C GLU A 502 8.03 -14.69 17.26
N HIS A 503 8.18 -13.84 16.25
CA HIS A 503 8.36 -14.25 14.85
C HIS A 503 9.55 -13.56 14.16
N LYS A 504 10.57 -13.15 14.92
CA LYS A 504 11.68 -12.28 14.44
C LYS A 504 12.28 -12.68 13.11
N GLU A 505 12.68 -13.94 12.96
CA GLU A 505 13.39 -14.36 11.74
C GLU A 505 12.47 -14.38 10.51
N TYR A 506 11.20 -14.79 10.69
CA TYR A 506 10.21 -14.67 9.63
C TYR A 506 9.97 -13.19 9.24
N MET A 507 9.96 -12.28 10.21
CA MET A 507 9.79 -10.83 9.98
C MET A 507 11.01 -10.23 9.26
N VAL A 508 12.22 -10.66 9.60
CA VAL A 508 13.45 -10.25 8.89
C VAL A 508 13.41 -10.70 7.43
N GLU A 509 13.12 -11.98 7.16
CA GLU A 509 13.03 -12.47 5.78
C GLU A 509 11.93 -11.76 5.01
N MET A 510 10.81 -11.44 5.66
CA MET A 510 9.73 -10.67 5.03
C MET A 510 10.18 -9.24 4.68
N LEU A 511 10.87 -8.54 5.57
CA LEU A 511 11.38 -7.19 5.30
C LEU A 511 12.43 -7.18 4.17
N VAL A 512 13.25 -8.23 4.09
CA VAL A 512 14.19 -8.45 2.98
C VAL A 512 13.44 -8.71 1.68
N HIS A 513 12.42 -9.57 1.70
CA HIS A 513 11.59 -9.89 0.54
C HIS A 513 10.86 -8.67 -0.02
N LEU A 514 10.41 -7.78 0.87
CA LEU A 514 9.73 -6.53 0.51
C LEU A 514 10.69 -5.40 0.08
N ASP A 515 12.00 -5.67 0.02
CA ASP A 515 13.07 -4.72 -0.30
C ASP A 515 13.05 -3.47 0.63
N ILE A 516 12.58 -3.64 1.87
CA ILE A 516 12.60 -2.59 2.91
C ILE A 516 13.99 -2.51 3.54
N ILE A 517 14.55 -3.67 3.86
CA ILE A 517 15.94 -3.85 4.28
C ILE A 517 16.66 -4.73 3.26
N CYS A 518 17.97 -4.59 3.11
CA CYS A 518 18.74 -5.42 2.20
C CYS A 518 20.09 -5.83 2.79
N ARG A 519 20.53 -7.04 2.40
CA ARG A 519 21.85 -7.62 2.71
C ARG A 519 22.86 -7.22 1.65
N GLN A 520 24.11 -6.98 2.05
CA GLN A 520 25.21 -6.80 1.10
C GLN A 520 25.76 -8.14 0.63
N LYS A 521 26.38 -8.14 -0.56
CA LYS A 521 26.89 -9.32 -1.26
C LYS A 521 27.93 -10.13 -0.49
N ASP A 522 28.74 -9.48 0.36
CA ASP A 522 29.86 -10.14 1.06
C ASP A 522 29.44 -10.87 2.34
N ASP A 523 28.19 -10.72 2.79
CA ASP A 523 27.68 -11.34 3.99
C ASP A 523 26.93 -12.62 3.63
N GLU A 524 27.64 -13.74 3.52
CA GLU A 524 27.02 -15.07 3.39
C GLU A 524 26.12 -15.35 4.61
N TYR A 525 24.83 -15.61 4.34
CA TYR A 525 23.88 -16.33 5.21
C TYR A 525 23.88 -16.05 6.72
N GLU A 526 24.21 -14.84 7.17
CA GLU A 526 23.98 -14.35 8.53
C GLU A 526 24.45 -12.89 8.62
N SER A 527 24.01 -12.02 7.69
CA SER A 527 24.38 -10.61 7.74
C SER A 527 23.89 -10.00 9.06
N GLU A 528 24.84 -9.68 9.94
CA GLU A 528 24.59 -8.90 11.17
C GLU A 528 24.29 -7.43 10.85
N LEU A 529 24.54 -7.00 9.60
CA LEU A 529 24.31 -5.66 9.11
C LEU A 529 23.31 -5.66 7.94
N PHE A 530 22.29 -4.83 8.07
CA PHE A 530 21.35 -4.50 7.00
C PHE A 530 21.55 -3.06 6.54
N LEU A 531 21.10 -2.78 5.32
CA LEU A 531 20.91 -1.43 4.81
C LEU A 531 19.41 -1.15 4.63
N VAL A 532 18.99 0.08 4.91
CA VAL A 532 17.62 0.58 4.81
C VAL A 532 17.62 1.84 3.93
N PRO A 533 17.68 1.69 2.59
CA PRO A 533 17.92 2.82 1.68
C PRO A 533 16.89 3.96 1.81
N CYS A 534 15.64 3.63 2.12
CA CYS A 534 14.57 4.62 2.24
C CYS A 534 14.69 5.53 3.47
N MET A 535 15.49 5.17 4.49
CA MET A 535 15.71 5.98 5.68
C MET A 535 16.84 7.00 5.52
N ILE A 536 17.64 6.89 4.45
CA ILE A 536 18.78 7.78 4.19
C ILE A 536 18.25 9.18 3.88
N ARG A 537 18.85 10.19 4.53
CA ARG A 537 18.54 11.62 4.33
C ARG A 537 19.73 12.41 3.81
N THR A 538 20.92 11.82 3.80
CA THR A 538 22.13 12.43 3.26
C THR A 538 21.97 12.66 1.75
N LYS A 539 22.01 13.94 1.34
CA LYS A 539 22.11 14.32 -0.07
C LYS A 539 23.58 14.30 -0.49
N ARG A 540 23.81 14.06 -1.77
CA ARG A 540 25.15 14.08 -2.34
C ARG A 540 25.62 15.54 -2.49
N GLU A 541 26.53 15.98 -1.63
CA GLU A 541 27.13 17.32 -1.69
C GLU A 541 28.20 17.42 -2.80
N ASP A 542 29.00 16.36 -2.94
CA ASP A 542 29.96 16.20 -4.01
C ASP A 542 29.24 15.62 -5.23
N ASN A 543 28.88 16.45 -6.21
CA ASN A 543 28.57 15.96 -7.55
C ASN A 543 29.86 16.06 -8.39
N PRO A 544 30.86 15.16 -8.21
CA PRO A 544 32.01 15.18 -9.09
C PRO A 544 31.44 15.05 -10.50
N GLN A 545 31.87 15.94 -11.40
CA GLN A 545 31.51 15.78 -12.80
C GLN A 545 31.86 14.35 -13.18
N ILE A 546 30.85 13.67 -13.74
CA ILE A 546 31.03 12.34 -14.30
C ILE A 546 32.23 12.44 -15.25
N ASP A 547 33.24 11.60 -15.04
CA ASP A 547 34.40 11.58 -15.91
C ASP A 547 33.99 10.94 -17.24
N PHE A 548 33.53 11.80 -18.14
CA PHE A 548 33.04 11.43 -19.46
C PHE A 548 34.08 10.69 -20.31
N ASP A 549 35.37 10.86 -20.04
CA ASP A 549 36.44 10.15 -20.75
C ASP A 549 36.61 8.72 -20.25
N ARG A 550 36.04 8.40 -19.09
CA ARG A 550 36.14 7.11 -18.40
C ARG A 550 34.83 6.34 -18.33
N SER A 551 33.71 6.95 -18.68
CA SER A 551 32.38 6.39 -18.44
C SER A 551 31.55 6.20 -19.70
N ILE A 552 30.63 5.23 -19.64
CA ILE A 552 29.50 5.07 -20.57
C ILE A 552 28.18 5.12 -19.80
N HIS A 553 27.11 5.56 -20.46
CA HIS A 553 25.85 5.91 -19.79
C HIS A 553 24.62 5.22 -20.40
N LEU A 554 23.73 4.79 -19.52
CA LEU A 554 22.43 4.20 -19.82
C LEU A 554 21.38 4.93 -18.95
N ALA A 555 20.14 5.07 -19.41
CA ALA A 555 19.06 5.55 -18.57
C ALA A 555 17.76 4.79 -18.80
N TYR A 556 17.01 4.59 -17.71
CA TYR A 556 15.63 4.15 -17.74
C TYR A 556 14.74 5.37 -17.60
N ARG A 557 14.10 5.79 -18.70
CA ARG A 557 13.18 6.95 -18.73
C ARG A 557 11.75 6.48 -18.57
N PHE A 558 11.13 6.83 -17.45
CA PHE A 558 9.72 6.57 -17.19
C PHE A 558 8.82 7.44 -18.07
N LYS A 559 7.65 6.90 -18.44
CA LYS A 559 6.62 7.61 -19.23
C LYS A 559 6.02 8.75 -18.42
N GLU A 560 5.93 8.58 -17.10
CA GLU A 560 5.44 9.57 -16.15
C GLU A 560 6.45 10.70 -15.91
N GLU A 561 6.01 11.78 -15.25
CA GLU A 561 6.84 12.96 -14.97
C GLU A 561 7.93 12.73 -13.91
N VAL A 562 7.74 11.73 -13.04
CA VAL A 562 8.69 11.38 -11.97
C VAL A 562 8.77 9.86 -11.77
N VAL A 563 9.92 9.36 -11.33
CA VAL A 563 10.07 7.96 -10.92
C VAL A 563 9.29 7.72 -9.62
N PRO A 564 8.37 6.74 -9.55
CA PRO A 564 7.66 6.44 -8.31
C PRO A 564 8.63 6.07 -7.16
N PRO A 565 8.50 6.66 -5.96
CA PRO A 565 9.46 6.50 -4.86
C PRO A 565 9.74 5.04 -4.47
N ALA A 566 8.75 4.14 -4.49
CA ALA A 566 9.07 2.76 -4.16
C ALA A 566 9.86 2.04 -5.26
N ILE A 567 9.64 2.37 -6.52
CA ILE A 567 10.48 1.83 -7.60
C ILE A 567 11.91 2.29 -7.38
N LEU A 568 12.10 3.57 -7.07
CA LEU A 568 13.39 4.16 -6.71
C LEU A 568 14.07 3.38 -5.57
N TYR A 569 13.46 3.30 -4.39
CA TYR A 569 14.13 2.72 -3.22
C TYR A 569 14.35 1.21 -3.37
N ARG A 570 13.40 0.48 -3.97
CA ARG A 570 13.58 -0.96 -4.25
C ARG A 570 14.64 -1.21 -5.30
N PHE A 571 14.76 -0.33 -6.29
CA PHE A 571 15.81 -0.44 -7.30
C PHE A 571 17.18 -0.19 -6.67
N ILE A 572 17.33 0.83 -5.80
CA ILE A 572 18.55 1.04 -5.02
C ILE A 572 18.86 -0.18 -4.13
N ALA A 573 17.88 -0.71 -3.40
CA ALA A 573 18.05 -1.90 -2.56
C ALA A 573 18.50 -3.13 -3.37
N THR A 574 17.89 -3.34 -4.55
CA THR A 574 18.27 -4.43 -5.46
C THR A 574 19.70 -4.20 -5.98
N PHE A 575 20.01 -2.97 -6.40
CA PHE A 575 21.32 -2.56 -6.92
C PHE A 575 22.46 -2.86 -5.94
N ILE A 576 22.31 -2.46 -4.68
CA ILE A 576 23.33 -2.68 -3.64
C ILE A 576 23.38 -4.11 -3.11
N SER A 577 22.37 -4.94 -3.42
CA SER A 577 22.43 -6.39 -3.17
C SER A 577 23.20 -7.15 -4.26
N MET A 578 23.36 -6.56 -5.45
CA MET A 578 24.09 -7.18 -6.58
C MET A 578 25.59 -6.87 -6.56
N TRP A 579 25.97 -5.69 -6.07
CA TRP A 579 27.36 -5.21 -6.05
C TRP A 579 27.71 -4.50 -4.74
N LYS A 580 29.00 -4.52 -4.39
CA LYS A 580 29.50 -3.93 -3.14
C LYS A 580 29.49 -2.41 -3.22
N LEU A 581 28.92 -1.74 -2.22
CA LEU A 581 28.98 -0.28 -2.12
C LEU A 581 30.42 0.20 -2.04
N ARG A 582 30.70 1.29 -2.74
CA ARG A 582 31.97 2.01 -2.58
C ARG A 582 32.05 2.67 -1.23
N VAL A 583 33.27 2.74 -0.71
CA VAL A 583 33.61 3.51 0.48
C VAL A 583 34.46 4.69 0.04
N SER A 584 34.09 5.90 0.48
CA SER A 584 34.87 7.10 0.23
C SER A 584 36.24 6.97 0.88
N SER A 585 37.31 7.17 0.11
CA SER A 585 38.67 7.17 0.65
C SER A 585 38.95 8.36 1.58
N LYS A 586 38.17 9.43 1.49
CA LYS A 586 38.33 10.64 2.31
C LYS A 586 37.61 10.55 3.66
N SER A 587 36.39 10.02 3.65
CA SER A 587 35.49 10.04 4.82
C SER A 587 35.19 8.66 5.40
N SER A 588 35.63 7.58 4.76
CA SER A 588 35.29 6.19 5.11
C SER A 588 33.77 5.91 5.15
N ARG A 589 32.96 6.79 4.53
CA ARG A 589 31.51 6.63 4.43
C ARG A 589 31.12 5.78 3.22
N LEU A 590 30.02 5.04 3.35
CA LEU A 590 29.40 4.35 2.22
C LEU A 590 28.88 5.39 1.22
N MET A 591 29.12 5.16 -0.07
CA MET A 591 28.69 6.03 -1.15
C MET A 591 27.24 5.74 -1.53
N ILE A 592 26.32 5.97 -0.59
CA ILE A 592 24.88 5.81 -0.76
C ILE A 592 24.17 7.06 -0.24
N PHE A 593 23.22 7.56 -1.01
CA PHE A 593 22.53 8.83 -0.80
C PHE A 593 21.04 8.67 -1.12
N THR A 594 20.25 9.72 -0.87
CA THR A 594 18.80 9.73 -1.13
C THR A 594 18.40 9.39 -2.57
N ASP A 595 19.24 9.74 -3.54
CA ASP A 595 18.95 9.73 -4.98
C ASP A 595 20.12 9.18 -5.82
N SER A 596 21.16 8.63 -5.18
CA SER A 596 22.29 8.03 -5.87
C SER A 596 23.02 7.00 -5.02
N ALA A 597 23.71 6.08 -5.68
CA ALA A 597 24.57 5.11 -5.03
C ALA A 597 25.73 4.71 -5.95
N ASP A 598 26.91 4.50 -5.38
CA ASP A 598 28.09 4.04 -6.10
C ASP A 598 28.51 2.65 -5.61
N VAL A 599 28.76 1.74 -6.54
CA VAL A 599 29.21 0.37 -6.29
C VAL A 599 30.47 0.06 -7.08
N THR A 600 31.23 -0.90 -6.61
CA THR A 600 32.36 -1.49 -7.34
C THR A 600 31.90 -2.78 -7.99
N ILE A 601 32.12 -2.91 -9.30
CA ILE A 601 31.80 -4.14 -10.04
C ILE A 601 32.95 -5.13 -9.92
N ASP A 602 34.16 -4.68 -10.25
CA ASP A 602 35.38 -5.48 -10.22
C ASP A 602 36.60 -4.60 -9.85
N THR A 603 37.82 -5.08 -10.09
CA THR A 603 39.03 -4.32 -9.76
C THR A 603 39.24 -3.07 -10.61
N GLU A 604 38.62 -2.94 -11.78
CA GLU A 604 38.84 -1.87 -12.75
C GLU A 604 37.60 -1.03 -13.05
N HIS A 605 36.41 -1.51 -12.66
CA HIS A 605 35.13 -0.90 -13.00
C HIS A 605 34.32 -0.52 -11.78
N ASP A 606 33.79 0.70 -11.82
CA ASP A 606 32.82 1.23 -10.86
C ASP A 606 31.51 1.57 -11.58
N MET A 607 30.40 1.49 -10.85
CA MET A 607 29.09 1.88 -11.36
C MET A 607 28.39 2.84 -10.41
N ARG A 608 27.77 3.87 -10.99
CA ARG A 608 26.93 4.82 -10.27
C ARG A 608 25.52 4.77 -10.80
N ILE A 609 24.54 4.76 -9.90
CA ILE A 609 23.16 5.11 -10.21
C ILE A 609 22.84 6.50 -9.69
N ASP A 610 22.09 7.26 -10.48
CA ASP A 610 21.71 8.64 -10.20
C ASP A 610 20.29 8.88 -10.70
N ILE A 611 19.42 9.43 -9.86
CA ILE A 611 18.01 9.63 -10.21
C ILE A 611 17.74 11.11 -10.46
N GLN A 612 17.30 11.42 -11.68
CA GLN A 612 17.04 12.79 -12.14
C GLN A 612 15.68 12.87 -12.82
N GLY A 613 14.72 13.56 -12.19
CA GLY A 613 13.35 13.69 -12.70
C GLY A 613 12.68 12.33 -12.91
N ASN A 614 12.38 11.98 -14.16
CA ASN A 614 11.82 10.68 -14.57
C ASN A 614 12.87 9.69 -15.10
N ARG A 615 14.17 9.93 -14.91
CA ARG A 615 15.24 9.05 -15.36
C ARG A 615 15.99 8.43 -14.18
N ILE A 616 16.22 7.13 -14.27
CA ILE A 616 17.26 6.45 -13.50
C ILE A 616 18.47 6.30 -14.43
N ILE A 617 19.52 7.06 -14.16
CA ILE A 617 20.75 7.11 -14.95
C ILE A 617 21.76 6.15 -14.33
N VAL A 618 22.38 5.33 -15.17
CA VAL A 618 23.42 4.37 -14.81
C VAL A 618 24.68 4.77 -15.55
N SER A 619 25.78 4.96 -14.80
CA SER A 619 27.09 5.32 -15.33
C SER A 619 28.09 4.23 -14.97
N LEU A 620 28.57 3.50 -15.97
CA LEU A 620 29.64 2.51 -15.81
C LEU A 620 30.96 3.17 -16.19
N SER A 621 31.94 3.10 -15.29
CA SER A 621 33.21 3.79 -15.43
C SER A 621 34.38 2.82 -15.29
N HIS A 622 35.41 3.00 -16.10
CA HIS A 622 36.70 2.30 -15.94
C HIS A 622 37.72 3.24 -15.28
N LYS A 623 38.64 2.71 -14.48
CA LYS A 623 39.64 3.53 -13.77
C LYS A 623 40.52 4.38 -14.69
N GLU A 624 40.83 3.88 -15.88
CA GLU A 624 41.69 4.56 -16.86
C GLU A 624 40.95 5.28 -18.01
N SER A 625 40.10 4.58 -18.78
CA SER A 625 39.43 5.12 -19.97
C SER A 625 38.16 4.33 -20.33
N GLN A 626 37.17 5.00 -20.90
CA GLN A 626 35.92 4.39 -21.37
C GLN A 626 36.13 3.36 -22.48
N ILE A 627 37.24 3.43 -23.23
CA ILE A 627 37.57 2.48 -24.31
C ILE A 627 37.91 1.10 -23.72
N SER A 628 38.45 1.08 -22.51
CA SER A 628 38.81 -0.14 -21.78
C SER A 628 37.62 -0.86 -21.17
N ILE A 629 36.42 -0.26 -21.22
CA ILE A 629 35.20 -0.92 -20.73
C ILE A 629 34.87 -2.09 -21.66
N VAL A 630 34.99 -3.30 -21.11
CA VAL A 630 34.72 -4.53 -21.84
C VAL A 630 33.22 -4.62 -22.17
N PRO A 631 32.82 -4.79 -23.44
CA PRO A 631 31.41 -4.81 -23.82
C PRO A 631 30.58 -5.87 -23.08
N THR A 632 31.16 -7.01 -22.74
CA THR A 632 30.47 -8.06 -21.97
C THR A 632 30.11 -7.66 -20.55
N ILE A 633 30.93 -6.80 -19.91
CA ILE A 633 30.64 -6.28 -18.55
C ILE A 633 29.46 -5.31 -18.64
N ALA A 634 29.49 -4.41 -19.62
CA ALA A 634 28.41 -3.47 -19.87
C ALA A 634 27.10 -4.20 -20.22
N SER A 635 27.12 -5.17 -21.14
CA SER A 635 25.93 -5.95 -21.51
C SER A 635 25.37 -6.73 -20.32
N THR A 636 26.21 -7.44 -19.56
CA THR A 636 25.78 -8.19 -18.37
C THR A 636 25.15 -7.28 -17.32
N ALA A 637 25.77 -6.12 -17.03
CA ALA A 637 25.23 -5.17 -16.08
C ALA A 637 23.89 -4.60 -16.56
N GLN A 638 23.78 -4.24 -17.84
CA GLN A 638 22.53 -3.77 -18.42
C GLN A 638 21.42 -4.83 -18.32
N GLU A 639 21.71 -6.10 -18.60
CA GLU A 639 20.74 -7.18 -18.48
C GLU A 639 20.28 -7.36 -17.04
N CYS A 640 21.20 -7.38 -16.07
CA CYS A 640 20.87 -7.49 -14.64
C CYS A 640 19.98 -6.33 -14.15
N LEU A 641 20.35 -5.09 -14.49
CA LEU A 641 19.59 -3.89 -14.10
C LEU A 641 18.23 -3.85 -14.78
N THR A 642 18.17 -4.21 -16.06
CA THR A 642 16.91 -4.24 -16.82
C THR A 642 15.98 -5.30 -16.29
N HIS A 643 16.50 -6.48 -15.93
CA HIS A 643 15.73 -7.51 -15.26
C HIS A 643 15.23 -7.04 -13.90
N ALA A 644 16.08 -6.41 -13.08
CA ALA A 644 15.71 -5.88 -11.77
C ALA A 644 14.58 -4.84 -11.86
N ILE A 645 14.74 -3.81 -12.69
CA ILE A 645 13.73 -2.76 -12.85
C ILE A 645 12.46 -3.28 -13.52
N THR A 646 12.56 -4.24 -14.44
CA THR A 646 11.39 -4.90 -15.06
C THR A 646 10.63 -5.71 -14.03
N ARG A 647 11.31 -6.47 -13.16
CA ARG A 647 10.67 -7.24 -12.07
C ARG A 647 9.96 -6.32 -11.09
N ILE A 648 10.64 -5.27 -10.63
CA ILE A 648 10.05 -4.26 -9.73
C ILE A 648 8.86 -3.61 -10.44
N SER A 649 8.99 -3.28 -11.72
CA SER A 649 7.90 -2.75 -12.52
C SER A 649 6.75 -3.76 -12.60
N ASN A 650 6.98 -5.03 -12.90
CA ASN A 650 5.93 -6.05 -12.98
C ASN A 650 5.23 -6.32 -11.63
N PHE A 651 5.90 -6.06 -10.51
CA PHE A 651 5.26 -6.07 -9.19
C PHE A 651 4.22 -4.95 -9.07
N TYR A 652 4.39 -3.85 -9.79
CA TYR A 652 3.59 -2.63 -9.64
C TYR A 652 2.64 -2.32 -10.80
N PHE A 653 3.06 -2.55 -12.04
CA PHE A 653 2.31 -2.25 -13.26
C PHE A 653 1.59 -3.50 -13.76
N SER A 654 0.33 -3.35 -14.18
CA SER A 654 -0.41 -4.40 -14.89
C SER A 654 0.15 -4.57 -16.31
N VAL A 655 0.91 -5.64 -16.56
CA VAL A 655 1.29 -6.02 -17.93
C VAL A 655 0.20 -6.94 -18.48
N SER A 656 -0.52 -6.49 -19.52
CA SER A 656 -1.49 -7.34 -20.22
C SER A 656 -0.75 -8.46 -20.96
N GLU A 657 -1.07 -9.72 -20.68
CA GLU A 657 -0.40 -10.89 -21.27
C GLU A 657 -0.85 -11.20 -22.73
N ASP A 658 -1.83 -10.47 -23.28
CA ASP A 658 -2.52 -10.84 -24.52
C ASP A 658 -1.80 -10.52 -25.84
N SER A 659 -0.52 -10.14 -25.82
CA SER A 659 0.28 -10.18 -27.05
C SER A 659 1.75 -10.46 -26.76
N GLY A 660 2.34 -11.44 -27.45
CA GLY A 660 3.73 -11.85 -27.31
C GLY A 660 4.78 -10.81 -27.76
N CYS A 661 4.48 -9.52 -27.64
CA CYS A 661 5.35 -8.40 -27.92
C CYS A 661 5.56 -7.59 -26.63
N THR A 662 6.80 -7.23 -26.32
CA THR A 662 7.28 -6.46 -25.16
C THR A 662 6.77 -5.01 -25.10
N ARG A 663 5.47 -4.79 -25.22
CA ARG A 663 4.88 -3.44 -25.31
C ARG A 663 3.91 -3.17 -24.18
N ASP A 664 4.46 -2.95 -22.99
CA ASP A 664 4.09 -1.79 -22.16
C ASP A 664 4.91 -1.74 -20.87
N LEU A 665 6.24 -1.75 -21.00
CA LEU A 665 7.07 -1.31 -19.87
C LEU A 665 6.75 0.16 -19.57
N PRO A 666 6.75 0.56 -18.30
CA PRO A 666 6.49 1.94 -17.87
C PRO A 666 7.67 2.86 -18.23
N PHE A 667 8.80 2.30 -18.66
CA PHE A 667 10.00 3.02 -19.04
C PHE A 667 10.49 2.62 -20.43
N THR A 668 11.27 3.51 -21.02
CA THR A 668 12.08 3.26 -22.21
C THR A 668 13.55 3.28 -21.84
N ILE A 669 14.36 2.50 -22.56
CA ILE A 669 15.81 2.50 -22.37
C ILE A 669 16.41 3.56 -23.29
N GLN A 670 17.21 4.45 -22.71
CA GLN A 670 17.92 5.50 -23.42
C GLN A 670 19.43 5.32 -23.24
N ILE A 671 20.20 5.71 -24.25
CA ILE A 671 21.65 5.77 -24.18
C ILE A 671 22.06 7.22 -23.91
N GLY A 672 22.97 7.39 -22.95
CA GLY A 672 23.55 8.70 -22.66
C GLY A 672 24.79 8.95 -23.51
N ILE A 673 24.82 10.08 -24.22
CA ILE A 673 25.98 10.57 -24.98
C ILE A 673 26.37 11.94 -24.45
N VAL A 674 27.68 12.13 -24.30
CA VAL A 674 28.27 13.38 -23.89
C VAL A 674 28.21 14.38 -25.05
N CYS A 675 27.51 15.48 -24.84
CA CYS A 675 27.30 16.55 -25.80
C CYS A 675 27.85 17.86 -25.25
N GLY A 676 29.13 18.15 -25.54
CA GLY A 676 29.82 19.28 -24.90
C GLY A 676 30.10 18.97 -23.44
N SER A 677 29.51 19.74 -22.52
CA SER A 677 29.60 19.54 -21.07
C SER A 677 28.43 18.73 -20.49
N ASP A 678 27.43 18.41 -21.29
CA ASP A 678 26.16 17.87 -20.82
C ASP A 678 25.98 16.40 -21.26
N LEU A 679 25.18 15.65 -20.51
CA LEU A 679 24.79 14.28 -20.87
C LEU A 679 23.40 14.29 -21.53
N CYS A 680 23.35 13.98 -22.83
CA CYS A 680 22.12 13.92 -23.62
C CYS A 680 21.64 12.48 -23.79
N PHE A 681 20.33 12.28 -23.84
CA PHE A 681 19.73 10.95 -23.90
C PHE A 681 18.89 10.75 -25.17
N PHE A 682 19.04 9.61 -25.80
CA PHE A 682 18.26 9.23 -26.97
C PHE A 682 17.80 7.77 -26.88
N ASP A 683 16.73 7.46 -27.60
CA ASP A 683 16.14 6.12 -27.57
C ASP A 683 17.09 5.10 -28.21
N HIS A 684 17.35 4.02 -27.48
CA HIS A 684 18.14 2.88 -27.95
C HIS A 684 17.54 2.21 -29.20
N MET A 685 16.26 2.41 -29.53
CA MET A 685 15.62 1.87 -30.74
C MET A 685 16.13 2.50 -32.05
N LEU A 686 16.94 3.55 -31.97
CA LEU A 686 17.59 4.21 -33.12
C LEU A 686 18.84 3.47 -33.65
N ARG A 687 19.04 2.20 -33.28
CA ARG A 687 20.18 1.32 -33.62
C ARG A 687 20.58 1.25 -35.11
N SER A 688 19.75 1.73 -36.04
CA SER A 688 20.00 1.68 -37.49
C SER A 688 20.64 2.92 -38.10
N LYS A 689 20.91 3.99 -37.34
CA LYS A 689 21.56 5.19 -37.87
C LYS A 689 23.04 5.24 -37.45
N GLU A 690 23.95 5.40 -38.42
CA GLU A 690 25.39 5.64 -38.15
C GLU A 690 25.62 6.95 -37.37
N GLU A 691 24.69 7.90 -37.51
CA GLU A 691 24.74 9.24 -36.92
C GLU A 691 23.39 9.64 -36.31
N TRP A 692 23.45 10.28 -35.14
CA TRP A 692 22.30 10.83 -34.42
C TRP A 692 22.51 12.32 -34.13
N THR A 693 21.49 13.14 -34.36
CA THR A 693 21.52 14.58 -34.05
C THR A 693 20.87 14.84 -32.69
N CYS A 694 21.61 15.47 -31.78
CA CYS A 694 21.10 15.90 -30.49
C CYS A 694 20.00 16.93 -30.66
N PRO A 695 18.77 16.70 -30.16
CA PRO A 695 17.69 17.67 -30.26
C PRO A 695 17.96 18.92 -29.41
N ASP A 696 18.70 18.77 -28.31
CA ASP A 696 18.95 19.84 -27.35
C ASP A 696 20.10 20.77 -27.79
N HIS A 697 21.14 20.23 -28.43
CA HIS A 697 22.34 20.99 -28.85
C HIS A 697 22.58 21.02 -30.36
N ASN A 698 21.75 20.35 -31.16
CA ASN A 698 21.86 20.22 -32.61
C ASN A 698 23.23 19.71 -33.11
N ARG A 699 23.89 18.85 -32.33
CA ARG A 699 25.20 18.23 -32.65
C ARG A 699 25.03 16.81 -33.15
N ILE A 700 25.87 16.39 -34.10
CA ILE A 700 25.86 15.03 -34.64
C ILE A 700 26.83 14.15 -33.86
N HIS A 701 26.34 12.99 -33.41
CA HIS A 701 27.12 11.99 -32.67
C HIS A 701 27.06 10.63 -33.38
N LYS A 702 28.18 9.89 -33.31
CA LYS A 702 28.23 8.51 -33.79
C LYS A 702 27.61 7.56 -32.77
N THR A 703 26.89 6.55 -33.24
CA THR A 703 26.15 5.59 -32.39
C THR A 703 27.02 4.44 -31.85
N ASN A 704 28.35 4.52 -31.97
CA ASN A 704 29.30 3.50 -31.52
C ASN A 704 29.19 3.15 -30.02
N SER A 705 28.67 4.06 -29.19
CA SER A 705 28.44 3.81 -27.75
C SER A 705 27.31 2.80 -27.49
N VAL A 706 26.39 2.64 -28.44
CA VAL A 706 25.22 1.74 -28.35
C VAL A 706 25.67 0.27 -28.39
N SER A 707 26.67 -0.06 -29.22
CA SER A 707 27.16 -1.44 -29.34
C SER A 707 27.83 -1.95 -28.06
N ARG A 708 28.34 -1.07 -27.18
CA ARG A 708 28.96 -1.49 -25.92
C ARG A 708 27.96 -2.06 -24.92
N TRP A 709 26.80 -1.43 -24.76
CA TRP A 709 25.75 -1.92 -23.85
C TRP A 709 24.97 -3.12 -24.41
N PHE A 710 25.03 -3.36 -25.72
CA PHE A 710 24.21 -4.38 -26.40
C PHE A 710 25.02 -5.29 -27.33
N ALA A 711 26.28 -5.55 -26.99
CA ALA A 711 27.26 -6.23 -27.84
C ALA A 711 26.81 -7.61 -28.36
N ASP A 712 25.96 -8.31 -27.60
CA ASP A 712 25.48 -9.67 -27.93
C ASP A 712 24.18 -9.69 -28.76
N LYS A 713 23.62 -8.53 -29.13
CA LYS A 713 22.33 -8.40 -29.85
C LYS A 713 22.38 -7.29 -30.91
N LEU A 714 23.09 -7.51 -32.02
CA LEU A 714 22.83 -6.79 -33.27
C LEU A 714 21.67 -7.49 -34.00
N PRO A 715 20.46 -6.92 -34.09
CA PRO A 715 19.42 -7.46 -34.98
C PRO A 715 19.90 -7.33 -36.42
N THR A 716 19.79 -8.40 -37.20
CA THR A 716 19.77 -8.30 -38.65
C THR A 716 18.48 -7.59 -39.09
N GLU A 717 18.55 -6.80 -40.17
CA GLU A 717 17.38 -6.10 -40.73
C GLU A 717 16.26 -7.10 -41.05
N GLY A 718 15.25 -7.17 -40.18
CA GLY A 718 14.12 -8.10 -40.32
C GLY A 718 13.30 -8.31 -39.04
N ASP A 719 13.93 -8.22 -37.86
CA ASP A 719 13.25 -8.51 -36.59
C ASP A 719 12.47 -7.32 -36.03
N ARG A 720 11.23 -7.15 -36.48
CA ARG A 720 10.26 -6.21 -35.86
C ARG A 720 9.72 -6.66 -34.49
N CYS A 721 10.19 -7.80 -33.98
CA CYS A 721 9.86 -8.31 -32.66
C CYS A 721 11.13 -8.86 -31.99
N GLN A 722 11.93 -7.98 -31.37
CA GLN A 722 12.92 -8.47 -30.42
C GLN A 722 12.21 -8.92 -29.15
N LYS A 723 12.04 -10.24 -29.01
CA LYS A 723 11.97 -10.88 -27.70
C LYS A 723 13.23 -10.46 -26.96
N ILE A 724 13.08 -9.78 -25.82
CA ILE A 724 14.12 -9.79 -24.80
C ILE A 724 14.23 -11.25 -24.40
N VAL A 725 15.20 -11.97 -24.96
CA VAL A 725 15.54 -13.31 -24.48
C VAL A 725 16.19 -13.08 -23.11
N LEU A 726 15.33 -13.16 -22.09
CA LEU A 726 15.69 -13.39 -20.70
C LEU A 726 16.17 -14.85 -20.66
N VAL A 727 17.47 -15.07 -20.49
CA VAL A 727 18.03 -16.40 -20.21
C VAL A 727 18.01 -16.63 -18.71
#